data_AF-A0A2E5IWD9-F1
#
_entry.id   AF-A0A2E5IWD9-F1
#
_cell.length_a   1.000
_cell.length_b   1.000
_cell.length_c   1.000
_cell.angle_alpha   90.00
_cell.angle_beta   90.00
_cell.angle_gamma   90.00
#
_symmetry.space_group_name_H-M   'P 1'
#
loop_
_entity.id
_entity.type
_entity.pdbx_description
1 polymer ?
#
loop_
_entity_poly.entity_id
_entity_poly.type
_entity_poly.pdbx_seq_one_letter_code
_entity_poly.pdbx_strand_id
1 'polypeptide(L)'
;MILTVVISLGLLFATALADRGVSYGVNALSEIHDADVAGIGANTFLHREPDPAKVRRELEVLRGSGVGIIRQEFNWAEIEPIGPGLHVDSAGRNSWEKYDHIVAVAEDLGIEILARLDRPPAWSTPGFDPQDNPSIQTPPANYDDFAAFAQRVAARYRGKIRYFQIWNEPNLLGEWGGRSPNPSEYLEMLRVVGRGIRAVDSGNRIVLAGLAPTIETGPDNLSDLIFLRRLYQLGARGDFDVAASMAYGLFTGPRDIRISPERTNFPRSVLWREIMLEFGDFRTPIWATEYGWMSLPNDWAGEPGIWGNHPIERQAAWTVDGIQRAREQWPWMPTIIVWASRWPEDVNPRDPTPFFRLMDKDFAPRPNLSALRRSFATAPVAGVGLHQESHPAISYIGPWPRIPSDLASLTFHRQTGTSGAALEFRFEGSDVALLTRRGPDMGRVLVRIDGQDSLADAVPRTAAGESIIDLYSAQMEPLSRIQIATRLPPGRHELEITVQTKANPNSSGGLVIVDGLFVGNERPMWPWLLLAGAWSATSAICLWALAPITSIRRFVTGIPTTWMDKKLGPFRISELCIAGASILYAMLPSGGTTSAWTAIRLGLVVGIGLMAIARVREASFVAVASIPFVGVIGRTGIVDRPVSEILVIAVVGAWIVRSIVTGQFGSVRGRWFVLGGYFVLAALAAAVLADFPKFAFRDLRTVILEPLALFFVLITVLRDRRDIRRLLTAFVGGAGLVALVALVLIPAGGVVTELTPPRLRGTFGSPNNLALVLERSIPIGIALIVSARTWRTPWTSVLLLLVGVLLATWSRGAWAGTLVGVAIAAVPLLKRFGSGYTLTGIVGFGAMATGALVAAGGDRLATFFRFGDGTVVSRLSVWDAAWRMVGDNWVFGLGPDNFLTHYRAYMRPESWREPNISHPHNFVFDAWLSTGMFGLIALLLVLILFWNIWKHARYRANGELDPYTFGVGGAMLASLVHGLVDHSYFLPELAAMFWVLVAAVVLLHRNNDPKCSPQSAGGTGSAAIV
;
A
#
# COMPACT_ATOMS: atom_id res chain seq x y z
N MET A 1 22.20 5.52 -22.75
CA MET A 1 20.86 4.86 -22.86
C MET A 1 20.96 3.35 -22.72
N ILE A 2 21.62 2.61 -23.62
CA ILE A 2 21.74 1.13 -23.50
C ILE A 2 22.40 0.73 -22.16
N LEU A 3 23.54 1.35 -21.81
CA LEU A 3 24.20 1.12 -20.52
C LEU A 3 23.27 1.42 -19.32
N THR A 4 22.51 2.51 -19.37
CA THR A 4 21.53 2.90 -18.35
C THR A 4 20.41 1.87 -18.19
N VAL A 5 19.89 1.34 -19.31
CA VAL A 5 18.87 0.29 -19.31
C VAL A 5 19.44 -1.00 -18.73
N VAL A 6 20.66 -1.39 -19.10
CA VAL A 6 21.34 -2.57 -18.54
C VAL A 6 21.58 -2.42 -17.04
N ILE A 7 22.09 -1.27 -16.59
CA ILE A 7 22.26 -0.98 -15.15
C ILE A 7 20.90 -0.97 -14.44
N SER A 8 19.85 -0.43 -15.07
CA SER A 8 18.53 -0.37 -14.47
C SER A 8 17.90 -1.75 -14.30
N LEU A 9 17.98 -2.59 -15.35
CA LEU A 9 17.52 -3.97 -15.30
C LEU A 9 18.35 -4.78 -14.29
N GLY A 10 19.66 -4.57 -14.24
CA GLY A 10 20.54 -5.18 -13.26
C GLY A 10 20.19 -4.79 -11.83
N LEU A 11 19.89 -3.52 -11.57
CA LEU A 11 19.52 -3.05 -10.23
C LEU A 11 18.11 -3.51 -9.85
N LEU A 12 17.14 -3.50 -10.77
CA LEU A 12 15.80 -4.04 -10.55
C LEU A 12 15.87 -5.53 -10.23
N PHE A 13 16.68 -6.29 -10.98
CA PHE A 13 16.91 -7.71 -10.74
C PHE A 13 17.59 -7.96 -9.39
N ALA A 14 18.63 -7.19 -9.06
CA ALA A 14 19.31 -7.27 -7.76
C ALA A 14 18.37 -6.92 -6.60
N THR A 15 17.51 -5.92 -6.76
CA THR A 15 16.52 -5.52 -5.74
C THR A 15 15.46 -6.59 -5.58
N ALA A 16 14.94 -7.15 -6.68
CA ALA A 16 13.98 -8.24 -6.64
C ALA A 16 14.55 -9.51 -5.98
N LEU A 17 15.83 -9.80 -6.19
CA LEU A 17 16.54 -10.88 -5.51
C LEU A 17 16.74 -10.60 -4.01
N ALA A 18 17.19 -9.39 -3.67
CA ALA A 18 17.47 -9.01 -2.27
C ALA A 18 16.20 -8.93 -1.42
N ASP A 19 15.08 -8.50 -2.01
CA ASP A 19 13.80 -8.34 -1.32
C ASP A 19 12.98 -9.63 -1.23
N ARG A 20 13.44 -10.73 -1.83
CA ARG A 20 12.67 -11.98 -1.88
C ARG A 20 12.52 -12.58 -0.48
N GLY A 21 11.28 -12.75 -0.04
CA GLY A 21 10.94 -13.26 1.30
C GLY A 21 11.06 -12.23 2.43
N VAL A 22 11.51 -11.00 2.13
CA VAL A 22 11.64 -9.92 3.10
C VAL A 22 10.31 -9.19 3.24
N SER A 23 9.88 -8.95 4.48
CA SER A 23 8.67 -8.18 4.78
C SER A 23 9.02 -6.73 5.09
N TYR A 24 8.40 -5.78 4.38
CA TYR A 24 8.60 -4.35 4.57
C TYR A 24 7.30 -3.65 4.97
N GLY A 25 7.42 -2.69 5.90
CA GLY A 25 6.34 -1.85 6.40
C GLY A 25 5.33 -2.62 7.25
N VAL A 26 4.85 -1.99 8.31
CA VAL A 26 3.88 -2.63 9.21
C VAL A 26 2.54 -2.95 8.53
N ASN A 27 2.15 -2.22 7.48
CA ASN A 27 0.87 -2.44 6.78
C ASN A 27 0.84 -3.71 5.91
N ALA A 28 2.00 -4.20 5.46
CA ALA A 28 2.08 -5.43 4.68
C ALA A 28 2.14 -6.69 5.57
N LEU A 29 2.33 -6.51 6.88
CA LEU A 29 2.40 -7.61 7.83
C LEU A 29 1.02 -8.23 8.06
N SER A 30 0.98 -9.55 7.81
CA SER A 30 -0.15 -10.41 8.14
C SER A 30 -0.06 -10.84 9.59
N GLU A 31 -1.21 -11.13 10.19
CA GLU A 31 -1.27 -11.82 11.48
C GLU A 31 -0.80 -13.25 11.28
N ILE A 32 0.31 -13.61 11.93
CA ILE A 32 0.82 -14.96 11.97
C ILE A 32 0.37 -15.59 13.29
N HIS A 33 -0.24 -16.77 13.22
CA HIS A 33 -0.65 -17.52 14.40
C HIS A 33 0.59 -18.01 15.14
N ASP A 34 0.52 -18.09 16.48
CA ASP A 34 1.60 -18.59 17.32
C ASP A 34 2.95 -17.86 17.10
N ALA A 35 2.89 -16.56 16.75
CA ALA A 35 4.08 -15.73 16.48
C ALA A 35 4.89 -15.39 17.75
N ASP A 36 4.26 -15.37 18.94
CA ASP A 36 4.91 -15.07 20.23
C ASP A 36 5.42 -16.30 20.97
N VAL A 37 5.41 -17.47 20.32
CA VAL A 37 6.04 -18.67 20.88
C VAL A 37 7.54 -18.41 21.06
N ALA A 38 8.15 -19.05 22.06
CA ALA A 38 9.57 -18.90 22.35
C ALA A 38 10.43 -19.07 21.08
N GLY A 39 11.00 -17.96 20.59
CA GLY A 39 11.58 -17.91 19.24
C GLY A 39 12.91 -18.66 19.04
N ILE A 40 13.49 -19.22 20.11
CA ILE A 40 14.71 -20.03 20.05
C ILE A 40 14.45 -21.36 20.74
N GLY A 41 14.71 -22.45 20.01
CA GLY A 41 14.63 -23.81 20.50
C GLY A 41 15.89 -24.63 20.31
N ALA A 42 15.90 -25.83 20.88
CA ALA A 42 16.92 -26.85 20.62
C ALA A 42 16.31 -28.24 20.48
N ASN A 43 16.87 -29.06 19.58
CA ASN A 43 16.54 -30.48 19.49
C ASN A 43 17.20 -31.24 20.63
N THR A 44 16.47 -32.14 21.29
CA THR A 44 16.94 -32.83 22.50
C THR A 44 16.72 -34.35 22.44
N PHE A 45 17.67 -35.10 22.99
CA PHE A 45 17.62 -36.57 23.09
C PHE A 45 17.49 -37.02 24.55
N LEU A 46 16.73 -36.30 25.37
CA LEU A 46 16.69 -36.50 26.83
C LEU A 46 16.20 -37.89 27.23
N HIS A 47 15.33 -38.52 26.43
CA HIS A 47 14.85 -39.88 26.66
C HIS A 47 15.94 -40.96 26.61
N ARG A 48 17.13 -40.62 26.10
CA ARG A 48 18.33 -41.47 26.04
C ARG A 48 19.31 -41.24 27.19
N GLU A 49 19.12 -40.20 27.99
CA GLU A 49 19.95 -39.93 29.16
C GLU A 49 19.42 -40.73 30.36
N PRO A 50 20.16 -41.76 30.84
CA PRO A 50 19.71 -42.58 31.96
C PRO A 50 19.76 -41.86 33.31
N ASP A 51 20.51 -40.76 33.43
CA ASP A 51 20.67 -40.01 34.68
C ASP A 51 19.69 -38.81 34.74
N PRO A 52 18.64 -38.85 35.60
CA PRO A 52 17.66 -37.78 35.74
C PRO A 52 18.27 -36.41 36.12
N ALA A 53 19.41 -36.40 36.84
CA ALA A 53 20.10 -35.17 37.21
C ALA A 53 20.76 -34.51 36.00
N LYS A 54 21.25 -35.31 35.04
CA LYS A 54 21.81 -34.81 33.78
C LYS A 54 20.73 -34.24 32.86
N VAL A 55 19.53 -34.82 32.84
CA VAL A 55 18.37 -34.24 32.14
C VAL A 55 18.07 -32.82 32.64
N ARG A 56 18.01 -32.64 33.97
CA ARG A 56 17.82 -31.31 34.57
C ARG A 56 18.96 -30.35 34.24
N ARG A 57 20.20 -30.79 34.41
CA ARG A 57 21.38 -29.97 34.08
C ARG A 57 21.37 -29.50 32.63
N GLU A 58 20.98 -30.37 31.69
CA GLU A 58 20.89 -30.01 30.27
C GLU A 58 19.85 -28.91 30.04
N LEU A 59 18.65 -29.08 30.58
CA LEU A 59 17.56 -28.10 30.46
C LEU A 59 17.90 -26.77 31.15
N GLU A 60 18.60 -26.77 32.28
CA GLU A 60 19.12 -25.57 32.93
C GLU A 60 20.14 -24.82 32.04
N VAL A 61 21.07 -25.55 31.41
CA VAL A 61 22.04 -24.97 30.48
C VAL A 61 21.35 -24.36 29.26
N LEU A 62 20.36 -25.06 28.70
CA LEU A 62 19.57 -24.58 27.56
C LEU A 62 18.78 -23.33 27.95
N ARG A 63 18.05 -23.36 29.08
CA ARG A 63 17.28 -22.22 29.59
C ARG A 63 18.16 -21.00 29.82
N GLY A 64 19.30 -21.19 30.48
CA GLY A 64 20.30 -20.15 30.72
C GLY A 64 20.99 -19.62 29.45
N SER A 65 20.70 -20.21 28.29
CA SER A 65 21.20 -19.78 26.98
C SER A 65 20.09 -19.23 26.07
N GLY A 66 18.88 -19.05 26.60
CA GLY A 66 17.76 -18.45 25.88
C GLY A 66 16.84 -19.41 25.15
N VAL A 67 17.06 -20.72 25.30
CA VAL A 67 16.14 -21.74 24.77
C VAL A 67 14.86 -21.69 25.61
N GLY A 68 13.74 -21.46 24.94
CA GLY A 68 12.41 -21.47 25.56
C GLY A 68 11.51 -22.59 25.06
N ILE A 69 11.93 -23.34 24.04
CA ILE A 69 11.23 -24.52 23.54
C ILE A 69 12.21 -25.64 23.20
N ILE A 70 11.90 -26.88 23.55
CA ILE A 70 12.66 -28.06 23.10
C ILE A 70 11.83 -28.87 22.11
N ARG A 71 12.49 -29.37 21.07
CA ARG A 71 11.92 -30.41 20.21
C ARG A 71 12.36 -31.76 20.77
N GLN A 72 11.44 -32.41 21.48
CA GLN A 72 11.68 -33.67 22.18
C GLN A 72 10.93 -34.80 21.49
N GLU A 73 11.67 -35.83 21.10
CA GLU A 73 11.11 -37.10 20.61
C GLU A 73 10.37 -37.83 21.75
N PHE A 74 9.16 -38.28 21.45
CA PHE A 74 8.35 -39.22 22.24
C PHE A 74 8.19 -40.49 21.41
N ASN A 75 9.15 -41.40 21.59
CA ASN A 75 9.29 -42.59 20.78
C ASN A 75 8.19 -43.61 21.13
N TRP A 76 7.32 -43.94 20.18
CA TRP A 76 6.19 -44.83 20.42
C TRP A 76 6.65 -46.24 20.80
N ALA A 77 7.70 -46.76 20.16
CA ALA A 77 8.27 -48.06 20.46
C ALA A 77 8.86 -48.17 21.87
N GLU A 78 9.30 -47.07 22.47
CA GLU A 78 9.75 -47.06 23.86
C GLU A 78 8.61 -46.98 24.86
N ILE A 79 7.51 -46.29 24.51
CA ILE A 79 6.36 -46.08 25.41
C ILE A 79 5.39 -47.27 25.38
N GLU A 80 5.21 -47.92 24.23
CA GLU A 80 4.36 -49.10 24.04
C GLU A 80 5.12 -50.24 23.35
N PRO A 81 6.19 -50.77 23.97
CA PRO A 81 7.06 -51.75 23.33
C PRO A 81 6.38 -53.10 23.05
N ILE A 82 5.43 -53.50 23.90
CA ILE A 82 4.86 -54.86 23.89
C ILE A 82 3.51 -54.91 23.17
N GLY A 83 2.70 -53.86 23.26
CA GLY A 83 1.37 -53.83 22.67
C GLY A 83 0.62 -52.53 22.98
N PRO A 84 -0.54 -52.33 22.33
CA PRO A 84 -1.31 -51.09 22.45
C PRO A 84 -1.74 -50.83 23.90
N GLY A 85 -1.37 -49.67 24.43
CA GLY A 85 -1.68 -49.27 25.81
C GLY A 85 -0.96 -50.06 26.91
N LEU A 86 0.02 -50.91 26.56
CA LEU A 86 0.85 -51.63 27.52
C LEU A 86 2.14 -50.85 27.78
N HIS A 87 2.22 -50.23 28.96
CA HIS A 87 3.26 -49.26 29.31
C HIS A 87 4.36 -49.83 30.21
N VAL A 88 4.89 -50.99 29.82
CA VAL A 88 5.93 -51.69 30.57
C VAL A 88 7.10 -51.98 29.64
N ASP A 89 8.30 -51.58 30.02
CA ASP A 89 9.52 -51.83 29.25
C ASP A 89 10.00 -53.30 29.37
N SER A 90 11.04 -53.66 28.62
CA SER A 90 11.61 -55.02 28.64
C SER A 90 12.20 -55.45 30.00
N ALA A 91 12.39 -54.50 30.93
CA ALA A 91 12.86 -54.74 32.29
C ALA A 91 11.73 -54.71 33.33
N GLY A 92 10.46 -54.61 32.91
CA GLY A 92 9.30 -54.60 33.80
C GLY A 92 9.01 -53.23 34.44
N ARG A 93 9.65 -52.15 33.99
CA ARG A 93 9.46 -50.79 34.53
C ARG A 93 8.40 -50.04 33.75
N ASN A 94 7.81 -49.02 34.38
CA ASN A 94 6.86 -48.13 33.70
C ASN A 94 7.58 -47.33 32.61
N SER A 95 7.20 -47.54 31.35
CA SER A 95 7.83 -46.89 30.19
C SER A 95 7.61 -45.37 30.15
N TRP A 96 6.62 -44.84 30.87
CA TRP A 96 6.36 -43.39 30.95
C TRP A 96 7.34 -42.64 31.85
N GLU A 97 7.99 -43.31 32.81
CA GLU A 97 8.70 -42.65 33.92
C GLU A 97 9.74 -41.62 33.44
N LYS A 98 10.52 -41.97 32.41
CA LYS A 98 11.51 -41.05 31.84
C LYS A 98 10.90 -39.83 31.15
N TYR A 99 9.78 -40.02 30.47
CA TYR A 99 9.06 -38.93 29.80
C TYR A 99 8.36 -38.03 30.81
N ASP A 100 7.78 -38.60 31.87
CA ASP A 100 7.19 -37.84 32.97
C ASP A 100 8.22 -36.92 33.63
N HIS A 101 9.43 -37.42 33.86
CA HIS A 101 10.54 -36.64 34.41
C HIS A 101 10.94 -35.49 33.48
N ILE A 102 11.09 -35.75 32.17
CA ILE A 102 11.43 -34.71 31.18
C ILE A 102 10.38 -33.59 31.18
N VAL A 103 9.09 -33.96 31.13
CA VAL A 103 7.99 -32.98 31.12
C VAL A 103 7.95 -32.18 32.42
N ALA A 104 8.12 -32.84 33.57
CA ALA A 104 8.12 -32.17 34.86
C ALA A 104 9.27 -31.16 34.99
N VAL A 105 10.48 -31.51 34.53
CA VAL A 105 11.63 -30.60 34.58
C VAL A 105 11.48 -29.44 33.59
N ALA A 106 10.96 -29.69 32.38
CA ALA A 106 10.68 -28.63 31.42
C ALA A 106 9.65 -27.64 31.95
N GLU A 107 8.56 -28.13 32.57
CA GLU A 107 7.53 -27.31 33.22
C GLU A 107 8.13 -26.45 34.35
N ASP A 108 8.92 -27.04 35.24
CA ASP A 108 9.62 -26.36 36.35
C ASP A 108 10.53 -25.22 35.87
N LEU A 109 11.18 -25.39 34.71
CA LEU A 109 12.07 -24.39 34.11
C LEU A 109 11.36 -23.41 33.16
N GLY A 110 10.06 -23.58 32.92
CA GLY A 110 9.28 -22.79 31.98
C GLY A 110 9.73 -22.95 30.53
N ILE A 111 10.11 -24.17 30.13
CA ILE A 111 10.49 -24.55 28.77
C ILE A 111 9.32 -25.26 28.11
N GLU A 112 8.87 -24.78 26.95
CA GLU A 112 7.83 -25.44 26.16
C GLU A 112 8.37 -26.70 25.46
N ILE A 113 7.47 -27.63 25.14
CA ILE A 113 7.82 -28.87 24.43
C ILE A 113 7.06 -28.92 23.10
N LEU A 114 7.81 -29.05 22.01
CA LEU A 114 7.33 -29.61 20.75
C LEU A 114 7.51 -31.12 20.82
N ALA A 115 6.42 -31.85 21.07
CA ALA A 115 6.43 -33.29 21.16
C ALA A 115 6.46 -33.90 19.77
N ARG A 116 7.60 -34.47 19.36
CA ARG A 116 7.75 -35.22 18.11
C ARG A 116 7.27 -36.66 18.34
N LEU A 117 6.17 -37.03 17.69
CA LEU A 117 5.59 -38.36 17.75
C LEU A 117 5.98 -39.14 16.50
N ASP A 118 6.69 -40.25 16.68
CA ASP A 118 7.17 -41.14 15.62
C ASP A 118 7.62 -42.50 16.20
N ARG A 119 8.43 -43.25 15.44
CA ARG A 119 9.01 -44.56 15.82
C ARG A 119 7.98 -45.60 16.26
N PRO A 120 7.13 -46.09 15.36
CA PRO A 120 6.14 -47.11 15.70
C PRO A 120 6.77 -48.41 16.21
N PRO A 121 6.18 -49.10 17.21
CA PRO A 121 6.64 -50.40 17.70
C PRO A 121 6.42 -51.51 16.68
N ALA A 122 7.21 -52.59 16.79
CA ALA A 122 7.16 -53.75 15.90
C ALA A 122 5.75 -54.35 15.73
N TRP A 123 4.93 -54.38 16.79
CA TRP A 123 3.56 -54.90 16.72
C TRP A 123 2.63 -54.06 15.84
N SER A 124 2.96 -52.79 15.60
CA SER A 124 2.20 -51.87 14.72
C SER A 124 2.72 -51.82 13.28
N THR A 125 3.86 -52.49 13.02
CA THR A 125 4.55 -52.50 11.71
C THR A 125 4.80 -53.94 11.23
N PRO A 126 3.75 -54.68 10.83
CA PRO A 126 3.90 -56.06 10.38
C PRO A 126 4.96 -56.21 9.27
N GLY A 127 5.94 -57.08 9.47
CA GLY A 127 7.03 -57.33 8.52
C GLY A 127 8.23 -56.39 8.63
N PHE A 128 8.25 -55.49 9.61
CA PHE A 128 9.38 -54.63 9.93
C PHE A 128 9.58 -54.56 11.44
N ASP A 129 10.75 -54.99 11.93
CA ASP A 129 11.15 -54.76 13.32
C ASP A 129 12.10 -53.55 13.40
N PRO A 130 11.71 -52.47 14.07
CA PRO A 130 12.58 -51.31 14.32
C PRO A 130 13.91 -51.66 15.01
N GLN A 131 14.02 -52.79 15.71
CA GLN A 131 15.26 -53.24 16.33
C GLN A 131 16.27 -53.81 15.32
N ASP A 132 15.79 -54.41 14.22
CA ASP A 132 16.67 -55.00 13.19
C ASP A 132 17.37 -53.93 12.35
N ASN A 133 16.71 -52.78 12.16
CA ASN A 133 17.29 -51.64 11.48
C ASN A 133 16.88 -50.31 12.14
N PRO A 134 17.56 -49.89 13.21
CA PRO A 134 17.19 -48.69 13.97
C PRO A 134 17.36 -47.39 13.19
N SER A 135 18.06 -47.42 12.04
CA SER A 135 18.23 -46.27 11.15
C SER A 135 17.06 -46.06 10.17
N ILE A 136 16.16 -47.03 10.06
CA ILE A 136 14.97 -46.96 9.21
C ILE A 136 13.73 -46.86 10.14
N GLN A 137 12.74 -46.09 9.73
CA GLN A 137 11.41 -46.15 10.34
C GLN A 137 10.33 -46.27 9.27
N THR A 138 9.28 -47.04 9.56
CA THR A 138 8.14 -47.26 8.67
C THR A 138 6.86 -46.73 9.31
N PRO A 139 5.94 -46.11 8.55
CA PRO A 139 4.63 -45.76 9.07
C PRO A 139 3.88 -47.03 9.55
N PRO A 140 3.01 -46.88 10.56
CA PRO A 140 2.24 -48.01 11.10
C PRO A 140 1.21 -48.50 10.07
N ALA A 141 0.87 -49.79 10.13
CA ALA A 141 -0.12 -50.36 9.22
C ALA A 141 -1.54 -49.83 9.46
N ASN A 142 -1.82 -49.32 10.66
CA ASN A 142 -3.09 -48.74 11.05
C ASN A 142 -2.89 -47.38 11.74
N TYR A 143 -3.41 -46.31 11.14
CA TYR A 143 -3.28 -44.96 11.70
C TYR A 143 -4.13 -44.72 12.95
N ASP A 144 -5.17 -45.51 13.19
CA ASP A 144 -5.97 -45.41 14.42
C ASP A 144 -5.17 -45.83 15.66
N ASP A 145 -4.26 -46.80 15.52
CA ASP A 145 -3.37 -47.21 16.62
C ASP A 145 -2.41 -46.08 16.99
N PHE A 146 -1.88 -45.38 15.98
CA PHE A 146 -1.00 -44.24 16.19
C PHE A 146 -1.76 -43.02 16.75
N ALA A 147 -2.98 -42.79 16.30
CA ALA A 147 -3.85 -41.77 16.86
C ALA A 147 -4.20 -42.07 18.32
N ALA A 148 -4.44 -43.34 18.69
CA ALA A 148 -4.69 -43.74 20.07
C ALA A 148 -3.46 -43.51 20.97
N PHE A 149 -2.25 -43.80 20.47
CA PHE A 149 -1.01 -43.44 21.17
C PHE A 149 -0.87 -41.93 21.36
N ALA A 150 -1.04 -41.16 20.27
CA ALA A 150 -0.95 -39.71 20.32
C ALA A 150 -1.99 -39.08 21.28
N GLN A 151 -3.21 -39.63 21.32
CA GLN A 151 -4.23 -39.26 22.31
C GLN A 151 -3.78 -39.54 23.74
N ARG A 152 -3.13 -40.68 24.00
CA ARG A 152 -2.59 -40.99 25.33
C ARG A 152 -1.50 -40.00 25.75
N VAL A 153 -0.58 -39.63 24.84
CA VAL A 153 0.43 -38.59 25.10
C VAL A 153 -0.25 -37.25 25.40
N ALA A 154 -1.19 -36.82 24.56
CA ALA A 154 -1.90 -35.55 24.73
C ALA A 154 -2.74 -35.50 26.02
N ALA A 155 -3.41 -36.59 26.38
CA ALA A 155 -4.21 -36.69 27.60
C ALA A 155 -3.34 -36.70 28.85
N ARG A 156 -2.22 -37.43 28.82
CA ARG A 156 -1.28 -37.53 29.94
C ARG A 156 -0.64 -36.17 30.28
N TYR A 157 -0.31 -35.39 29.26
CA TYR A 157 0.38 -34.09 29.43
C TYR A 157 -0.52 -32.89 29.15
N ARG A 158 -1.84 -33.04 29.33
CA ARG A 158 -2.81 -31.97 29.12
C ARG A 158 -2.44 -30.74 29.97
N GLY A 159 -2.40 -29.57 29.32
CA GLY A 159 -2.01 -28.31 29.95
C GLY A 159 -0.50 -28.10 30.09
N LYS A 160 0.33 -29.12 29.82
CA LYS A 160 1.79 -29.06 29.88
C LYS A 160 2.45 -29.09 28.50
N ILE A 161 1.86 -29.83 27.57
CA ILE A 161 2.26 -29.89 26.16
C ILE A 161 1.08 -29.47 25.30
N ARG A 162 1.33 -28.58 24.34
CA ARG A 162 0.32 -28.13 23.36
C ARG A 162 0.73 -28.30 21.90
N TYR A 163 2.02 -28.47 21.59
CA TYR A 163 2.51 -28.62 20.21
C TYR A 163 2.91 -30.07 19.94
N PHE A 164 2.30 -30.68 18.92
CA PHE A 164 2.53 -32.07 18.54
C PHE A 164 2.98 -32.16 17.09
N GLN A 165 4.23 -32.55 16.86
CA GLN A 165 4.77 -32.82 15.54
C GLN A 165 4.47 -34.25 15.15
N ILE A 166 3.79 -34.43 14.01
CA ILE A 166 3.38 -35.76 13.53
C ILE A 166 4.39 -36.23 12.50
N TRP A 167 5.20 -37.23 12.89
CA TRP A 167 6.27 -37.83 12.10
C TRP A 167 7.53 -36.96 11.93
N ASN A 168 8.54 -37.52 11.27
CA ASN A 168 9.77 -36.87 10.85
C ASN A 168 10.17 -37.30 9.44
N GLU A 169 10.54 -36.34 8.59
CA GLU A 169 11.13 -36.55 7.26
C GLU A 169 10.42 -37.61 6.38
N PRO A 170 9.08 -37.62 6.26
CA PRO A 170 8.35 -38.60 5.43
C PRO A 170 8.69 -38.49 3.94
N ASN A 171 9.49 -37.49 3.56
CA ASN A 171 9.99 -37.25 2.22
C ASN A 171 11.31 -37.97 1.91
N LEU A 172 11.84 -38.79 2.83
CA LEU A 172 13.02 -39.63 2.63
C LEU A 172 12.67 -41.13 2.63
N LEU A 173 13.38 -41.92 1.81
CA LEU A 173 13.17 -43.38 1.68
C LEU A 173 13.27 -44.12 3.03
N GLY A 174 14.35 -43.85 3.77
CA GLY A 174 14.65 -44.50 5.06
C GLY A 174 13.67 -44.12 6.18
N GLU A 175 13.00 -42.98 6.03
CA GLU A 175 12.04 -42.44 7.00
C GLU A 175 10.59 -42.83 6.65
N TRP A 176 10.40 -43.58 5.55
CA TRP A 176 9.11 -44.06 5.05
C TRP A 176 9.09 -45.57 4.75
N GLY A 177 9.84 -46.35 5.54
CA GLY A 177 9.83 -47.82 5.53
C GLY A 177 10.55 -48.44 4.35
N GLY A 178 11.51 -47.74 3.75
CA GLY A 178 12.13 -48.18 2.50
C GLY A 178 11.20 -48.08 1.30
N ARG A 179 10.07 -47.37 1.43
CA ARG A 179 9.08 -47.15 0.38
C ARG A 179 9.18 -45.73 -0.15
N SER A 180 8.83 -45.53 -1.42
CA SER A 180 8.81 -44.21 -2.02
C SER A 180 7.91 -43.24 -1.21
N PRO A 181 8.39 -42.03 -0.89
CA PRO A 181 7.62 -41.03 -0.16
C PRO A 181 6.23 -40.76 -0.76
N ASN A 182 5.20 -40.81 0.09
CA ASN A 182 3.81 -40.65 -0.34
C ASN A 182 3.09 -39.52 0.45
N PRO A 183 2.96 -38.31 -0.13
CA PRO A 183 2.26 -37.20 0.51
C PRO A 183 0.78 -37.48 0.84
N SER A 184 0.11 -38.34 0.07
CA SER A 184 -1.30 -38.68 0.32
C SER A 184 -1.46 -39.56 1.55
N GLU A 185 -0.63 -40.60 1.69
CA GLU A 185 -0.60 -41.46 2.88
C GLU A 185 -0.22 -40.65 4.13
N TYR A 186 0.79 -39.79 4.02
CA TYR A 186 1.18 -38.90 5.11
C TYR A 186 0.03 -37.97 5.54
N LEU A 187 -0.69 -37.37 4.59
CA LEU A 187 -1.82 -36.49 4.88
C LEU A 187 -2.97 -37.22 5.56
N GLU A 188 -3.23 -38.47 5.18
CA GLU A 188 -4.23 -39.31 5.85
C GLU A 188 -3.84 -39.58 7.30
N MET A 189 -2.59 -39.98 7.55
CA MET A 189 -2.05 -40.16 8.90
C MET A 189 -2.16 -38.87 9.73
N LEU A 190 -1.73 -37.74 9.16
CA LEU A 190 -1.81 -36.42 9.82
C LEU A 190 -3.24 -36.09 10.25
N ARG A 191 -4.23 -36.34 9.39
CA ARG A 191 -5.65 -36.08 9.68
C ARG A 191 -6.19 -36.98 10.77
N VAL A 192 -5.89 -38.27 10.73
CA VAL A 192 -6.37 -39.26 11.72
C VAL A 192 -5.78 -38.95 13.10
N VAL A 193 -4.46 -38.77 13.16
CA VAL A 193 -3.74 -38.46 14.41
C VAL A 193 -4.11 -37.08 14.94
N GLY A 194 -4.17 -36.06 14.07
CA GLY A 194 -4.52 -34.69 14.44
C GLY A 194 -5.93 -34.57 15.02
N ARG A 195 -6.93 -35.26 14.42
CA ARG A 195 -8.28 -35.33 15.00
C ARG A 195 -8.27 -35.96 16.39
N GLY A 196 -7.49 -37.03 16.58
CA GLY A 196 -7.34 -37.67 17.89
C GLY A 196 -6.81 -36.72 18.95
N ILE A 197 -5.69 -36.05 18.67
CA ILE A 197 -5.07 -35.08 19.60
C ILE A 197 -6.03 -33.94 19.95
N ARG A 198 -6.75 -33.39 18.95
CA ARG A 198 -7.71 -32.30 19.18
C ARG A 198 -8.98 -32.73 19.91
N ALA A 199 -9.34 -34.01 19.89
CA ALA A 199 -10.46 -34.54 20.67
C ALA A 199 -10.16 -34.51 22.18
N VAL A 200 -8.88 -34.58 22.58
CA VAL A 200 -8.47 -34.41 23.98
C VAL A 200 -8.55 -32.95 24.41
N ASP A 201 -8.03 -32.05 23.58
CA ASP A 201 -8.09 -30.60 23.80
C ASP A 201 -8.05 -29.85 22.47
N SER A 202 -9.06 -29.03 22.19
CA SER A 202 -9.14 -28.26 20.95
C SER A 202 -8.06 -27.19 20.83
N GLY A 203 -7.41 -26.81 21.95
CA GLY A 203 -6.27 -25.89 21.96
C GLY A 203 -4.96 -26.53 21.52
N ASN A 204 -4.89 -27.85 21.37
CA ASN A 204 -3.70 -28.55 20.88
C ASN A 204 -3.40 -28.17 19.42
N ARG A 205 -2.11 -27.95 19.16
CA ARG A 205 -1.55 -27.50 17.89
C ARG A 205 -0.86 -28.64 17.16
N ILE A 206 -1.25 -28.85 15.91
CA ILE A 206 -0.70 -29.89 15.04
C ILE A 206 0.41 -29.28 14.18
N VAL A 207 1.62 -29.80 14.33
CA VAL A 207 2.81 -29.38 13.59
C VAL A 207 3.10 -30.43 12.52
N LEU A 208 3.33 -29.99 11.27
CA LEU A 208 3.76 -30.89 10.19
C LEU A 208 5.04 -31.63 10.56
N ALA A 209 5.29 -32.77 9.91
CA ALA A 209 6.58 -33.41 9.95
C ALA A 209 7.65 -32.43 9.46
N GLY A 210 8.80 -32.41 10.14
CA GLY A 210 9.97 -31.73 9.59
C GLY A 210 10.34 -32.38 8.25
N LEU A 211 10.28 -31.64 7.15
CA LEU A 211 10.65 -32.18 5.84
C LEU A 211 12.14 -31.91 5.55
N ALA A 212 12.86 -32.96 5.17
CA ALA A 212 14.28 -32.89 4.86
C ALA A 212 14.51 -32.04 3.60
N PRO A 213 15.46 -31.09 3.60
CA PRO A 213 15.72 -30.25 2.43
C PRO A 213 16.48 -31.06 1.37
N THR A 214 15.81 -31.45 0.30
CA THR A 214 16.41 -32.13 -0.86
C THR A 214 15.92 -31.52 -2.18
N ILE A 215 16.70 -31.71 -3.24
CA ILE A 215 16.38 -31.35 -4.62
C ILE A 215 15.87 -32.54 -5.44
N GLU A 216 15.84 -33.74 -4.85
CA GLU A 216 15.42 -34.96 -5.51
C GLU A 216 13.93 -34.93 -5.90
N THR A 217 13.57 -35.60 -6.99
CA THR A 217 12.20 -35.58 -7.54
C THR A 217 11.51 -36.96 -7.47
N GLY A 218 12.14 -37.93 -6.80
CA GLY A 218 11.70 -39.32 -6.67
C GLY A 218 12.56 -40.32 -7.45
N PRO A 219 12.31 -41.64 -7.28
CA PRO A 219 11.29 -42.21 -6.40
C PRO A 219 11.74 -42.39 -4.95
N ASP A 220 13.04 -42.37 -4.66
CA ASP A 220 13.56 -42.71 -3.34
C ASP A 220 13.36 -41.56 -2.34
N ASN A 221 13.71 -40.33 -2.72
CA ASN A 221 13.47 -39.14 -1.91
C ASN A 221 12.68 -38.10 -2.72
N LEU A 222 11.94 -37.26 -2.03
CA LEU A 222 11.15 -36.19 -2.64
C LEU A 222 11.53 -34.85 -2.04
N SER A 223 11.73 -33.85 -2.91
CA SER A 223 11.98 -32.48 -2.51
C SER A 223 10.89 -31.99 -1.55
N ASP A 224 11.33 -31.37 -0.47
CA ASP A 224 10.51 -30.69 0.53
C ASP A 224 9.45 -29.78 -0.12
N LEU A 225 9.83 -29.06 -1.17
CA LEU A 225 8.93 -28.17 -1.92
C LEU A 225 7.87 -28.93 -2.72
N ILE A 226 8.24 -30.06 -3.34
CA ILE A 226 7.29 -30.89 -4.09
C ILE A 226 6.32 -31.57 -3.12
N PHE A 227 6.83 -32.08 -2.01
CA PHE A 227 6.04 -32.74 -0.97
C PHE A 227 5.01 -31.75 -0.38
N LEU A 228 5.44 -30.57 0.09
CA LEU A 228 4.57 -29.53 0.62
C LEU A 228 3.50 -29.10 -0.39
N ARG A 229 3.90 -28.83 -1.64
CA ARG A 229 2.98 -28.42 -2.71
C ARG A 229 1.92 -29.50 -2.96
N ARG A 230 2.30 -30.79 -2.95
CA ARG A 230 1.36 -31.90 -3.08
C ARG A 230 0.39 -31.96 -1.90
N LEU A 231 0.83 -31.70 -0.67
CA LEU A 231 -0.08 -31.61 0.48
C LEU A 231 -1.14 -30.52 0.27
N TYR A 232 -0.74 -29.32 -0.16
CA TYR A 232 -1.70 -28.25 -0.44
C TYR A 232 -2.64 -28.57 -1.61
N GLN A 233 -2.15 -29.22 -2.67
CA GLN A 233 -2.98 -29.69 -3.78
C GLN A 233 -4.03 -30.73 -3.34
N LEU A 234 -3.72 -31.54 -2.32
CA LEU A 234 -4.62 -32.48 -1.68
C LEU A 234 -5.55 -31.84 -0.62
N GLY A 235 -5.49 -30.51 -0.48
CA GLY A 235 -6.35 -29.76 0.43
C GLY A 235 -5.90 -29.78 1.89
N ALA A 236 -4.59 -29.88 2.17
CA ALA A 236 -4.05 -29.90 3.54
C ALA A 236 -4.21 -28.58 4.33
N ARG A 237 -4.71 -27.51 3.70
CA ARG A 237 -4.89 -26.21 4.37
C ARG A 237 -5.89 -26.34 5.52
N GLY A 238 -5.44 -26.07 6.74
CA GLY A 238 -6.24 -26.20 7.96
C GLY A 238 -6.14 -27.57 8.64
N ASP A 239 -5.43 -28.54 8.06
CA ASP A 239 -5.13 -29.82 8.72
C ASP A 239 -3.95 -29.72 9.72
N PHE A 240 -3.15 -28.65 9.63
CA PHE A 240 -2.04 -28.33 10.52
C PHE A 240 -2.06 -26.86 10.92
N ASP A 241 -1.49 -26.55 12.09
CA ASP A 241 -1.36 -25.18 12.62
C ASP A 241 0.04 -24.59 12.40
N VAL A 242 1.05 -25.42 12.15
CA VAL A 242 2.44 -25.00 11.95
C VAL A 242 3.10 -25.83 10.84
N ALA A 243 3.70 -25.15 9.86
CA ALA A 243 4.55 -25.79 8.86
C ALA A 243 5.97 -26.01 9.44
N ALA A 244 6.57 -27.17 9.22
CA ALA A 244 7.86 -27.54 9.79
C ALA A 244 8.93 -27.69 8.70
N SER A 245 9.68 -26.62 8.43
CA SER A 245 10.82 -26.69 7.50
C SER A 245 12.10 -27.04 8.25
N MET A 246 12.98 -27.84 7.66
CA MET A 246 14.33 -28.03 8.18
C MET A 246 15.28 -27.07 7.46
N ALA A 247 15.68 -25.99 8.15
CA ALA A 247 16.37 -24.84 7.58
C ALA A 247 17.89 -24.92 7.80
N TYR A 248 18.51 -25.98 7.30
CA TYR A 248 19.97 -26.13 7.34
C TYR A 248 20.68 -25.10 6.46
N GLY A 249 21.76 -24.49 6.96
CA GLY A 249 22.58 -23.57 6.17
C GLY A 249 23.53 -24.26 5.19
N LEU A 250 23.83 -25.53 5.47
CA LEU A 250 24.65 -26.43 4.65
C LEU A 250 25.99 -25.77 4.23
N PHE A 251 26.16 -25.49 2.95
CA PHE A 251 27.40 -24.99 2.35
C PHE A 251 27.52 -23.46 2.31
N THR A 252 26.52 -22.73 2.80
CA THR A 252 26.41 -21.26 2.63
C THR A 252 26.12 -20.56 3.95
N GLY A 253 26.50 -19.28 4.05
CA GLY A 253 26.22 -18.47 5.24
C GLY A 253 24.75 -18.05 5.36
N PRO A 254 24.32 -17.65 6.56
CA PRO A 254 22.94 -17.26 6.85
C PRO A 254 22.42 -16.07 6.04
N ARG A 255 23.30 -15.19 5.53
CA ARG A 255 22.94 -13.99 4.73
C ARG A 255 22.95 -14.24 3.21
N ASP A 256 23.04 -15.50 2.76
CA ASP A 256 22.92 -15.82 1.33
C ASP A 256 21.56 -15.38 0.79
N ILE A 257 21.54 -14.68 -0.34
CA ILE A 257 20.30 -14.21 -1.00
C ILE A 257 19.89 -15.09 -2.18
N ARG A 258 20.70 -16.10 -2.52
CA ARG A 258 20.42 -17.03 -3.62
C ARG A 258 19.36 -18.04 -3.18
N ILE A 259 18.15 -17.88 -3.70
CA ILE A 259 17.01 -18.74 -3.42
C ILE A 259 16.59 -19.42 -4.73
N SER A 260 16.68 -20.75 -4.82
CA SER A 260 16.15 -21.50 -5.96
C SER A 260 15.74 -22.93 -5.57
N PRO A 261 14.75 -23.53 -6.27
CA PRO A 261 14.33 -24.90 -6.03
C PRO A 261 15.47 -25.94 -6.15
N GLU A 262 16.49 -25.63 -6.95
CA GLU A 262 17.67 -26.45 -7.21
C GLU A 262 18.81 -26.23 -6.20
N ARG A 263 18.55 -25.48 -5.11
CA ARG A 263 19.52 -25.19 -4.06
C ARG A 263 18.94 -25.48 -2.67
N THR A 264 19.74 -26.16 -1.86
CA THR A 264 19.51 -26.30 -0.42
C THR A 264 20.40 -25.32 0.34
N ASN A 265 19.77 -24.43 1.12
CA ASN A 265 20.41 -23.46 2.00
C ASN A 265 19.37 -22.88 2.97
N PHE A 266 19.81 -22.14 3.98
CA PHE A 266 18.94 -21.51 4.98
C PHE A 266 17.77 -20.69 4.39
N PRO A 267 17.96 -19.79 3.40
CA PRO A 267 16.86 -19.01 2.84
C PRO A 267 15.91 -19.81 1.94
N ARG A 268 16.11 -21.13 1.73
CA ARG A 268 15.19 -21.99 0.99
C ARG A 268 13.78 -21.99 1.59
N SER A 269 13.64 -21.80 2.91
CA SER A 269 12.33 -21.68 3.57
C SER A 269 11.49 -20.51 3.04
N VAL A 270 12.06 -19.54 2.32
CA VAL A 270 11.29 -18.54 1.58
C VAL A 270 10.41 -19.19 0.49
N LEU A 271 10.89 -20.26 -0.16
CA LEU A 271 10.11 -21.00 -1.17
C LEU A 271 8.93 -21.73 -0.54
N TRP A 272 9.06 -22.20 0.71
CA TRP A 272 7.93 -22.72 1.46
C TRP A 272 6.87 -21.64 1.65
N ARG A 273 7.27 -20.45 2.10
CA ARG A 273 6.35 -19.33 2.28
C ARG A 273 5.66 -18.97 0.96
N GLU A 274 6.38 -18.93 -0.15
CA GLU A 274 5.79 -18.68 -1.48
C GLU A 274 4.76 -19.73 -1.88
N ILE A 275 5.01 -21.02 -1.62
CA ILE A 275 4.03 -22.09 -1.84
C ILE A 275 2.79 -21.86 -0.97
N MET A 276 2.95 -21.60 0.33
CA MET A 276 1.81 -21.37 1.23
C MET A 276 0.95 -20.19 0.77
N LEU A 277 1.59 -19.08 0.37
CA LEU A 277 0.92 -17.89 -0.17
C LEU A 277 0.16 -18.18 -1.47
N GLU A 278 0.72 -19.01 -2.36
CA GLU A 278 0.06 -19.44 -3.61
C GLU A 278 -1.27 -20.15 -3.34
N PHE A 279 -1.36 -20.93 -2.26
CA PHE A 279 -2.59 -21.62 -1.82
C PHE A 279 -3.44 -20.79 -0.83
N GLY A 280 -3.12 -19.50 -0.68
CA GLY A 280 -3.86 -18.55 0.15
C GLY A 280 -3.69 -18.75 1.65
N ASP A 281 -2.65 -19.46 2.09
CA ASP A 281 -2.32 -19.68 3.49
C ASP A 281 -1.37 -18.59 3.99
N PHE A 282 -1.96 -17.50 4.47
CA PHE A 282 -1.24 -16.30 4.89
C PHE A 282 -0.85 -16.32 6.38
N ARG A 283 -1.57 -17.09 7.22
CA ARG A 283 -1.53 -16.97 8.69
C ARG A 283 -0.76 -18.08 9.38
N THR A 284 -0.58 -19.23 8.73
CA THR A 284 0.16 -20.36 9.30
C THR A 284 1.66 -20.04 9.40
N PRO A 285 2.28 -20.15 10.59
CA PRO A 285 3.73 -19.97 10.75
C PRO A 285 4.52 -21.12 10.14
N ILE A 286 5.79 -20.83 9.82
CA ILE A 286 6.81 -21.83 9.50
C ILE A 286 7.77 -21.90 10.67
N TRP A 287 7.95 -23.06 11.29
CA TRP A 287 9.02 -23.27 12.26
C TRP A 287 10.21 -23.94 11.58
N ALA A 288 11.42 -23.46 11.87
CA ALA A 288 12.64 -24.17 11.52
C ALA A 288 12.86 -25.28 12.57
N THR A 289 12.31 -26.47 12.34
CA THR A 289 12.35 -27.57 13.33
C THR A 289 13.74 -28.19 13.46
N GLU A 290 14.59 -27.99 12.46
CA GLU A 290 16.02 -28.24 12.51
C GLU A 290 16.76 -27.08 11.83
N TYR A 291 17.81 -26.58 12.46
CA TYR A 291 18.57 -25.42 12.03
C TYR A 291 20.01 -25.51 12.50
N GLY A 292 20.96 -25.19 11.62
CA GLY A 292 22.36 -25.08 12.03
C GLY A 292 23.36 -25.27 10.90
N TRP A 293 24.64 -25.24 11.32
CA TRP A 293 25.82 -25.55 10.53
C TRP A 293 26.68 -26.53 11.31
N MET A 294 27.40 -27.38 10.60
CA MET A 294 28.31 -28.35 11.19
C MET A 294 29.75 -27.82 11.23
N SER A 295 30.48 -28.21 12.27
CA SER A 295 31.91 -27.95 12.42
C SER A 295 32.65 -29.18 12.91
N LEU A 296 33.35 -29.85 11.98
CA LEU A 296 34.16 -31.02 12.25
C LEU A 296 35.53 -30.61 12.84
N PRO A 297 36.14 -31.45 13.69
CA PRO A 297 37.50 -31.24 14.18
C PRO A 297 38.53 -31.17 13.05
N ASN A 298 39.64 -30.47 13.27
CA ASN A 298 40.72 -30.36 12.27
C ASN A 298 41.37 -31.71 11.94
N ASP A 299 41.34 -32.66 12.87
CA ASP A 299 41.86 -34.02 12.77
C ASP A 299 40.78 -35.06 12.41
N TRP A 300 39.63 -34.62 11.86
CA TRP A 300 38.55 -35.51 11.48
C TRP A 300 38.98 -36.60 10.48
N ALA A 301 38.82 -37.86 10.88
CA ALA A 301 39.12 -39.06 10.09
C ALA A 301 37.89 -39.94 9.82
N GLY A 302 36.69 -39.41 10.08
CA GLY A 302 35.41 -40.08 9.84
C GLY A 302 34.81 -39.80 8.47
N GLU A 303 33.52 -40.09 8.30
CA GLU A 303 32.81 -39.86 7.04
C GLU A 303 32.73 -38.37 6.70
N PRO A 304 32.77 -37.98 5.42
CA PRO A 304 32.59 -36.59 5.03
C PRO A 304 31.18 -36.13 5.38
N GLY A 305 31.09 -34.95 5.97
CA GLY A 305 29.82 -34.33 6.33
C GLY A 305 29.00 -33.86 5.13
N ILE A 306 27.86 -34.51 4.85
CA ILE A 306 26.96 -34.10 3.76
C ILE A 306 26.27 -32.74 4.00
N TRP A 307 26.34 -32.23 5.23
CA TRP A 307 25.79 -30.93 5.62
C TRP A 307 26.79 -29.76 5.57
N GLY A 308 27.92 -29.95 4.88
CA GLY A 308 29.01 -28.98 4.83
C GLY A 308 29.88 -28.99 6.09
N ASN A 309 31.07 -28.39 6.02
CA ASN A 309 31.99 -28.31 7.16
C ASN A 309 32.57 -26.90 7.25
N HIS A 310 32.45 -26.27 8.42
CA HIS A 310 32.87 -24.89 8.64
C HIS A 310 33.75 -24.77 9.88
N PRO A 311 34.69 -23.80 9.92
CA PRO A 311 35.42 -23.48 11.14
C PRO A 311 34.48 -23.21 12.32
N ILE A 312 34.88 -23.61 13.53
CA ILE A 312 34.01 -23.58 14.72
C ILE A 312 33.58 -22.15 15.10
N GLU A 313 34.41 -21.15 14.82
CA GLU A 313 34.10 -19.73 14.99
C GLU A 313 32.99 -19.29 14.04
N ARG A 314 33.02 -19.81 12.81
CA ARG A 314 32.02 -19.52 11.78
C ARG A 314 30.69 -20.21 12.10
N GLN A 315 30.72 -21.45 12.57
CA GLN A 315 29.52 -22.13 13.10
C GLN A 315 28.87 -21.27 14.18
N ALA A 316 29.64 -20.81 15.17
CA ALA A 316 29.13 -19.99 16.26
C ALA A 316 28.52 -18.66 15.80
N ALA A 317 29.20 -17.94 14.90
CA ALA A 317 28.70 -16.69 14.35
C ALA A 317 27.43 -16.89 13.52
N TRP A 318 27.41 -17.90 12.66
CA TRP A 318 26.29 -18.16 11.75
C TRP A 318 25.03 -18.66 12.45
N THR A 319 25.17 -19.43 13.53
CA THR A 319 24.03 -19.82 14.38
C THR A 319 23.29 -18.60 14.96
N VAL A 320 24.00 -17.53 15.32
CA VAL A 320 23.34 -16.31 15.84
C VAL A 320 22.84 -15.43 14.70
N ASP A 321 23.64 -15.24 13.65
CA ASP A 321 23.28 -14.35 12.53
C ASP A 321 22.09 -14.87 11.72
N GLY A 322 21.88 -16.19 11.59
CA GLY A 322 20.68 -16.72 10.95
C GLY A 322 19.41 -16.50 11.78
N ILE A 323 19.47 -16.68 13.11
CA ILE A 323 18.36 -16.33 14.01
C ILE A 323 18.04 -14.84 13.90
N GLN A 324 19.07 -13.98 13.89
CA GLN A 324 18.88 -12.54 13.77
C GLN A 324 18.28 -12.17 12.40
N ARG A 325 18.75 -12.77 11.30
CA ARG A 325 18.17 -12.54 9.97
C ARG A 325 16.69 -12.89 9.91
N ALA A 326 16.30 -14.03 10.48
CA ALA A 326 14.89 -14.42 10.50
C ALA A 326 14.03 -13.41 11.28
N ARG A 327 14.52 -12.93 12.43
CA ARG A 327 13.86 -11.85 13.20
C ARG A 327 13.78 -10.53 12.43
N GLU A 328 14.80 -10.20 11.64
CA GLU A 328 14.86 -8.97 10.84
C GLU A 328 13.92 -9.01 9.62
N GLN A 329 13.71 -10.19 9.01
CA GLN A 329 13.17 -10.30 7.64
C GLN A 329 11.94 -11.21 7.52
N TRP A 330 11.80 -12.21 8.39
CA TRP A 330 10.88 -13.34 8.23
C TRP A 330 9.91 -13.43 9.42
N PRO A 331 8.94 -12.50 9.54
CA PRO A 331 7.92 -12.53 10.60
C PRO A 331 7.07 -13.81 10.59
N TRP A 332 7.09 -14.55 9.48
CA TRP A 332 6.41 -15.83 9.30
C TRP A 332 7.23 -17.03 9.84
N MET A 333 8.47 -16.82 10.31
CA MET A 333 9.32 -17.82 10.96
C MET A 333 9.62 -17.45 12.42
N PRO A 334 8.64 -17.55 13.33
CA PRO A 334 8.80 -17.10 14.72
C PRO A 334 9.75 -18.00 15.53
N THR A 335 9.80 -19.30 15.24
CA THR A 335 10.54 -20.30 16.03
C THR A 335 11.62 -20.97 15.21
N ILE A 336 12.86 -20.93 15.73
CA ILE A 336 14.03 -21.61 15.15
C ILE A 336 14.63 -22.57 16.17
N ILE A 337 14.69 -23.86 15.83
CA ILE A 337 15.14 -24.94 16.70
C ILE A 337 16.50 -25.45 16.24
N VAL A 338 17.53 -25.17 17.02
CA VAL A 338 18.90 -25.58 16.71
C VAL A 338 19.00 -27.10 16.72
N TRP A 339 19.50 -27.68 15.64
CA TRP A 339 20.01 -29.05 15.60
C TRP A 339 21.48 -28.97 16.05
N ALA A 340 21.88 -29.49 17.21
CA ALA A 340 21.07 -30.03 18.31
C ALA A 340 21.70 -29.65 19.68
N SER A 341 21.09 -30.03 20.80
CA SER A 341 21.60 -29.72 22.15
C SER A 341 22.86 -30.52 22.52
N ARG A 342 22.71 -31.83 22.78
CA ARG A 342 23.74 -32.76 23.25
C ARG A 342 23.38 -34.19 22.85
N TRP A 343 24.39 -35.04 22.62
CA TRP A 343 24.23 -36.49 22.58
C TRP A 343 24.63 -37.08 23.94
N PRO A 344 23.74 -37.80 24.65
CA PRO A 344 24.06 -38.36 25.96
C PRO A 344 24.89 -39.65 25.88
N GLU A 345 24.74 -40.45 24.82
CA GLU A 345 25.53 -41.65 24.56
C GLU A 345 26.84 -41.39 23.80
N ASP A 346 27.74 -42.39 23.80
CA ASP A 346 28.87 -42.41 22.88
C ASP A 346 28.37 -42.67 21.46
N VAL A 347 28.72 -41.76 20.56
CA VAL A 347 28.35 -41.79 19.15
C VAL A 347 29.42 -42.49 18.34
N ASN A 348 29.04 -43.04 17.18
CA ASN A 348 30.01 -43.60 16.24
C ASN A 348 31.09 -42.54 15.94
N PRO A 349 32.39 -42.81 16.17
CA PRO A 349 33.45 -41.83 15.96
C PRO A 349 33.61 -41.41 14.50
N ARG A 350 33.00 -42.14 13.56
CA ARG A 350 32.96 -41.78 12.13
C ARG A 350 31.71 -41.00 11.72
N ASP A 351 30.73 -40.84 12.59
CA ASP A 351 29.49 -40.11 12.29
C ASP A 351 29.69 -38.59 12.47
N PRO A 352 29.50 -37.78 11.41
CA PRO A 352 29.64 -36.33 11.50
C PRO A 352 28.45 -35.63 12.18
N THR A 353 27.28 -36.27 12.29
CA THR A 353 26.02 -35.66 12.80
C THR A 353 26.16 -34.96 14.17
N PRO A 354 26.89 -35.51 15.15
CA PRO A 354 27.01 -34.90 16.47
C PRO A 354 27.75 -33.55 16.48
N PHE A 355 28.42 -33.16 15.40
CA PHE A 355 29.22 -31.92 15.34
C PHE A 355 28.40 -30.65 15.07
N PHE A 356 27.08 -30.79 15.02
CA PHE A 356 26.11 -29.70 15.13
C PHE A 356 25.86 -29.23 16.57
N ARG A 357 26.15 -30.09 17.57
CA ARG A 357 25.73 -29.91 18.96
C ARG A 357 26.14 -28.59 19.59
N LEU A 358 25.34 -28.13 20.55
CA LEU A 358 25.59 -26.96 21.39
C LEU A 358 26.57 -27.25 22.54
N MET A 359 26.59 -28.48 23.03
CA MET A 359 27.50 -28.91 24.10
C MET A 359 27.93 -30.36 23.92
N ASP A 360 29.12 -30.68 24.43
CA ASP A 360 29.62 -32.06 24.45
C ASP A 360 28.90 -32.91 25.51
N LYS A 361 29.12 -34.23 25.46
CA LYS A 361 28.51 -35.22 26.37
C LYS A 361 28.66 -34.84 27.85
N ASP A 362 29.81 -34.27 28.23
CA ASP A 362 30.15 -33.83 29.59
C ASP A 362 29.70 -32.40 29.93
N PHE A 363 28.78 -31.82 29.15
CA PHE A 363 28.28 -30.45 29.29
C PHE A 363 29.30 -29.34 29.01
N ALA A 364 30.43 -29.67 28.37
CA ALA A 364 31.37 -28.66 27.92
C ALA A 364 30.70 -27.79 26.83
N PRO A 365 30.57 -26.47 27.02
CA PRO A 365 29.87 -25.62 26.08
C PRO A 365 30.70 -25.43 24.81
N ARG A 366 30.10 -25.62 23.64
CA ARG A 366 30.74 -25.28 22.36
C ARG A 366 30.58 -23.78 22.06
N PRO A 367 31.41 -23.19 21.16
CA PRO A 367 31.37 -21.76 20.86
C PRO A 367 30.00 -21.23 20.41
N ASN A 368 29.19 -22.04 19.70
CA ASN A 368 27.83 -21.69 19.28
C ASN A 368 26.85 -21.53 20.46
N LEU A 369 26.92 -22.39 21.48
CA LEU A 369 26.14 -22.23 22.72
C LEU A 369 26.55 -20.96 23.48
N SER A 370 27.86 -20.70 23.55
CA SER A 370 28.38 -19.48 24.18
C SER A 370 27.93 -18.22 23.44
N ALA A 371 27.89 -18.27 22.10
CA ALA A 371 27.37 -17.18 21.27
C ALA A 371 25.87 -16.95 21.48
N LEU A 372 25.08 -18.04 21.54
CA LEU A 372 23.65 -17.99 21.83
C LEU A 372 23.37 -17.35 23.19
N ARG A 373 24.08 -17.81 24.24
CA ARG A 373 23.99 -17.24 25.60
C ARG A 373 24.30 -15.75 25.64
N ARG A 374 25.34 -15.28 24.92
CA ARG A 374 25.66 -13.85 24.84
C ARG A 374 24.58 -13.04 24.14
N SER A 375 23.97 -13.58 23.08
CA SER A 375 22.86 -12.94 22.38
C SER A 375 21.61 -12.83 23.28
N PHE A 376 21.35 -13.86 24.09
CA PHE A 376 20.22 -13.89 25.02
C PHE A 376 20.42 -13.04 26.29
N ALA A 377 21.66 -12.80 26.74
CA ALA A 377 21.92 -12.03 27.95
C ALA A 377 21.45 -10.56 27.88
N THR A 378 21.10 -10.07 26.69
CA THR A 378 20.48 -8.75 26.53
C THR A 378 18.96 -8.83 26.75
N ALA A 379 18.35 -7.74 27.25
CA ALA A 379 16.90 -7.68 27.42
C ALA A 379 16.16 -8.09 26.12
N PRO A 380 15.01 -8.78 26.20
CA PRO A 380 14.26 -9.20 25.01
C PRO A 380 13.94 -8.02 24.11
N VAL A 381 14.17 -8.20 22.80
CA VAL A 381 13.88 -7.21 21.76
C VAL A 381 13.03 -7.90 20.70
N ALA A 382 11.92 -7.28 20.32
CA ALA A 382 11.05 -7.74 19.26
C ALA A 382 11.62 -7.39 17.87
N GLY A 383 11.65 -8.35 16.95
CA GLY A 383 12.02 -8.14 15.54
C GLY A 383 10.82 -7.73 14.69
N VAL A 384 10.93 -7.81 13.36
CA VAL A 384 9.81 -7.54 12.44
C VAL A 384 8.70 -8.56 12.63
N GLY A 385 7.45 -8.09 12.72
CA GLY A 385 6.27 -8.94 12.92
C GLY A 385 5.17 -8.31 13.76
N LEU A 386 4.12 -9.09 14.02
CA LEU A 386 3.12 -8.81 15.04
C LEU A 386 3.53 -9.52 16.32
N HIS A 387 3.56 -8.79 17.43
CA HIS A 387 3.86 -9.30 18.77
C HIS A 387 2.66 -9.04 19.68
N GLN A 388 2.14 -10.09 20.32
CA GLN A 388 0.97 -10.01 21.20
C GLN A 388 1.29 -9.35 22.55
N GLU A 389 0.25 -9.06 23.33
CA GLU A 389 0.30 -8.44 24.66
C GLU A 389 1.05 -9.24 25.74
N SER A 390 1.47 -10.45 25.42
CA SER A 390 2.26 -11.34 26.28
C SER A 390 3.73 -11.41 25.91
N HIS A 391 4.15 -10.77 24.81
CA HIS A 391 5.52 -10.88 24.30
C HIS A 391 6.54 -10.37 25.36
N PRO A 392 7.66 -11.09 25.60
CA PRO A 392 8.61 -10.76 26.67
C PRO A 392 9.36 -9.43 26.49
N ALA A 393 9.30 -8.83 25.30
CA ALA A 393 9.82 -7.48 25.06
C ALA A 393 8.89 -6.36 25.55
N ILE A 394 7.70 -6.71 26.08
CA ILE A 394 6.73 -5.78 26.65
C ILE A 394 6.81 -5.84 28.19
N SER A 395 6.95 -4.67 28.82
CA SER A 395 6.83 -4.48 30.26
C SER A 395 5.61 -3.61 30.56
N TYR A 396 4.87 -3.94 31.62
CA TYR A 396 3.66 -3.22 32.03
C TYR A 396 3.87 -2.55 33.38
N ILE A 397 3.60 -1.26 33.46
CA ILE A 397 3.66 -0.44 34.67
C ILE A 397 2.24 -0.09 35.10
N GLY A 398 1.86 -0.47 36.32
CA GLY A 398 0.48 -0.35 36.80
C GLY A 398 -0.42 -1.52 36.39
N PRO A 399 -1.74 -1.46 36.69
CA PRO A 399 -2.64 -2.59 36.47
C PRO A 399 -3.01 -2.74 34.99
N TRP A 400 -2.63 -3.87 34.39
CA TRP A 400 -2.98 -4.26 33.02
C TRP A 400 -3.57 -5.69 33.00
N PRO A 401 -4.78 -5.92 33.52
CA PRO A 401 -5.42 -7.23 33.48
C PRO A 401 -5.49 -7.76 32.04
N ARG A 402 -5.16 -9.05 31.91
CA ARG A 402 -5.27 -9.80 30.66
C ARG A 402 -6.65 -10.43 30.58
N ILE A 403 -7.38 -10.15 29.51
CA ILE A 403 -8.80 -10.48 29.35
C ILE A 403 -8.98 -11.36 28.10
N PRO A 404 -9.67 -12.51 28.19
CA PRO A 404 -10.10 -13.27 27.02
C PRO A 404 -11.12 -12.47 26.20
N SER A 405 -11.00 -12.45 24.88
CA SER A 405 -11.86 -11.66 23.99
C SER A 405 -11.87 -12.22 22.57
N ASP A 406 -13.06 -12.53 22.04
CA ASP A 406 -13.25 -12.93 20.64
C ASP A 406 -13.00 -11.77 19.65
N LEU A 407 -12.91 -10.55 20.17
CA LEU A 407 -12.59 -9.36 19.39
C LEU A 407 -11.08 -9.10 19.27
N ALA A 408 -10.25 -9.86 20.00
CA ALA A 408 -8.80 -9.75 19.94
C ALA A 408 -8.21 -10.62 18.81
N SER A 409 -7.05 -10.24 18.30
CA SER A 409 -6.40 -10.90 17.16
C SER A 409 -6.07 -12.38 17.42
N LEU A 410 -5.60 -12.73 18.62
CA LEU A 410 -5.28 -14.09 19.05
C LEU A 410 -5.84 -14.44 20.44
N THR A 411 -7.14 -14.15 20.66
CA THR A 411 -8.01 -14.54 21.81
C THR A 411 -7.85 -13.81 23.14
N PHE A 412 -6.78 -13.04 23.35
CA PHE A 412 -6.59 -12.24 24.56
C PHE A 412 -6.13 -10.83 24.21
N HIS A 413 -6.42 -9.89 25.11
CA HIS A 413 -5.82 -8.56 25.10
C HIS A 413 -5.53 -8.12 26.53
N ARG A 414 -4.73 -7.08 26.72
CA ARG A 414 -4.59 -6.39 28.02
C ARG A 414 -5.33 -5.07 27.98
N GLN A 415 -5.96 -4.71 29.08
CA GLN A 415 -6.70 -3.46 29.16
C GLN A 415 -6.49 -2.75 30.48
N THR A 416 -6.60 -1.43 30.48
CA THR A 416 -6.62 -0.62 31.70
C THR A 416 -7.35 0.69 31.47
N GLY A 417 -7.97 1.24 32.52
CA GLY A 417 -8.47 2.62 32.53
C GLY A 417 -7.70 3.49 33.54
N THR A 418 -6.59 3.00 34.07
CA THR A 418 -5.85 3.66 35.15
C THR A 418 -4.92 4.71 34.56
N SER A 419 -5.15 5.97 34.89
CA SER A 419 -4.28 7.08 34.48
C SER A 419 -2.85 6.87 35.00
N GLY A 420 -1.86 7.08 34.13
CA GLY A 420 -0.45 6.87 34.45
C GLY A 420 0.02 5.42 34.40
N ALA A 421 -0.88 4.44 34.15
CA ALA A 421 -0.44 3.11 33.76
C ALA A 421 0.26 3.20 32.40
N ALA A 422 1.36 2.46 32.23
CA ALA A 422 2.19 2.51 31.03
C ALA A 422 2.56 1.12 30.52
N LEU A 423 2.91 1.07 29.25
CA LEU A 423 3.51 -0.08 28.57
C LEU A 423 4.85 0.38 27.99
N GLU A 424 5.91 -0.39 28.21
CA GLU A 424 7.22 -0.21 27.59
C GLU A 424 7.47 -1.39 26.64
N PHE A 425 7.92 -1.11 25.41
CA PHE A 425 8.16 -2.13 24.40
C PHE A 425 9.49 -1.90 23.69
N ARG A 426 10.36 -2.91 23.74
CA ARG A 426 11.67 -2.89 23.09
C ARG A 426 11.64 -3.61 21.76
N PHE A 427 12.06 -2.92 20.70
CA PHE A 427 12.02 -3.49 19.35
C PHE A 427 13.20 -3.06 18.49
N GLU A 428 13.44 -3.79 17.41
CA GLU A 428 14.44 -3.50 16.38
C GLU A 428 13.73 -3.44 15.03
N GLY A 429 13.62 -2.23 14.49
CA GLY A 429 12.94 -1.95 13.24
C GLY A 429 12.75 -0.45 13.04
N SER A 430 12.46 -0.03 11.81
CA SER A 430 12.26 1.39 11.50
C SER A 430 10.82 1.88 11.69
N ASP A 431 9.86 0.96 11.81
CA ASP A 431 8.44 1.28 11.89
C ASP A 431 7.80 0.57 13.08
N VAL A 432 6.87 1.23 13.76
CA VAL A 432 6.08 0.62 14.84
C VAL A 432 4.63 1.09 14.81
N ALA A 433 3.71 0.17 15.10
CA ALA A 433 2.28 0.43 15.16
C ALA A 433 1.59 -0.35 16.29
N LEU A 434 0.53 0.22 16.85
CA LEU A 434 -0.31 -0.39 17.87
C LEU A 434 -1.50 -1.11 17.23
N LEU A 435 -1.74 -2.36 17.61
CA LEU A 435 -2.98 -3.08 17.39
C LEU A 435 -3.85 -2.94 18.63
N THR A 436 -5.03 -2.34 18.47
CA THR A 436 -5.91 -1.96 19.58
C THR A 436 -7.37 -1.95 19.13
N ARG A 437 -8.27 -1.73 20.10
CA ARG A 437 -9.69 -1.49 19.87
C ARG A 437 -9.97 0.01 19.96
N ARG A 438 -10.74 0.53 19.01
CA ARG A 438 -11.35 1.87 19.10
C ARG A 438 -12.85 1.75 19.33
N GLY A 439 -13.42 2.71 20.05
CA GLY A 439 -14.82 2.61 20.45
C GLY A 439 -15.29 3.77 21.33
N PRO A 440 -16.58 3.79 21.67
CA PRO A 440 -17.20 4.93 22.35
C PRO A 440 -16.80 5.05 23.82
N ASP A 441 -16.21 4.03 24.43
CA ASP A 441 -15.76 3.97 25.83
C ASP A 441 -14.23 4.10 25.99
N MET A 442 -13.53 4.35 24.88
CA MET A 442 -12.07 4.31 24.82
C MET A 442 -11.40 5.64 25.22
N GLY A 443 -10.23 5.53 25.83
CA GLY A 443 -9.43 6.63 26.36
C GLY A 443 -8.38 7.17 25.38
N ARG A 444 -7.38 7.83 25.95
CA ARG A 444 -6.22 8.37 25.21
C ARG A 444 -4.92 7.86 25.80
N VAL A 445 -3.90 7.81 24.97
CA VAL A 445 -2.53 7.47 25.39
C VAL A 445 -1.54 8.50 24.87
N LEU A 446 -0.53 8.82 25.67
CA LEU A 446 0.68 9.47 25.21
C LEU A 446 1.66 8.42 24.70
N VAL A 447 2.45 8.78 23.71
CA VAL A 447 3.40 7.87 23.08
C VAL A 447 4.75 8.54 22.90
N ARG A 448 5.81 7.90 23.36
CA ARG A 448 7.20 8.34 23.17
C ARG A 448 8.02 7.21 22.59
N ILE A 449 9.01 7.54 21.77
CA ILE A 449 10.01 6.58 21.31
C ILE A 449 11.37 7.11 21.73
N ASP A 450 12.18 6.28 22.38
CA ASP A 450 13.50 6.62 22.94
C ASP A 450 13.44 7.87 23.85
N GLY A 451 12.35 8.01 24.60
CA GLY A 451 12.08 9.16 25.45
C GLY A 451 11.74 10.45 24.68
N GLN A 452 11.53 10.41 23.37
CA GLN A 452 11.25 11.57 22.52
C GLN A 452 9.88 11.49 21.85
N ASP A 453 9.05 12.54 22.00
CA ASP A 453 7.79 12.69 21.27
C ASP A 453 8.00 12.86 19.76
N SER A 454 9.16 13.40 19.35
CA SER A 454 9.45 13.72 17.96
C SER A 454 9.56 12.50 17.05
N LEU A 455 9.91 11.34 17.61
CA LEU A 455 10.13 10.09 16.89
C LEU A 455 8.82 9.32 16.61
N ALA A 456 7.75 9.60 17.35
CA ALA A 456 6.40 9.12 17.02
C ALA A 456 5.79 10.01 15.92
N ASP A 457 6.37 9.96 14.70
CA ASP A 457 6.09 10.89 13.61
C ASP A 457 4.76 10.65 12.88
N ALA A 458 4.09 9.52 13.15
CA ALA A 458 2.83 9.15 12.53
C ALA A 458 1.59 9.44 13.40
N VAL A 459 1.78 9.97 14.62
CA VAL A 459 0.67 10.32 15.53
C VAL A 459 0.52 11.84 15.69
N PRO A 460 -0.71 12.33 15.93
CA PRO A 460 -0.95 13.75 16.22
C PRO A 460 -0.22 14.20 17.48
N ARG A 461 0.08 15.51 17.56
CA ARG A 461 0.66 16.14 18.75
C ARG A 461 -0.29 17.09 19.43
N THR A 462 -0.19 17.21 20.75
CA THR A 462 -0.87 18.25 21.54
C THR A 462 -0.25 19.62 21.28
N ALA A 463 -0.90 20.68 21.75
CA ALA A 463 -0.32 22.03 21.72
C ALA A 463 1.00 22.14 22.54
N ALA A 464 1.23 21.23 23.48
CA ALA A 464 2.47 21.12 24.24
C ALA A 464 3.56 20.31 23.52
N GLY A 465 3.27 19.78 22.32
CA GLY A 465 4.20 18.98 21.52
C GLY A 465 4.23 17.48 21.88
N GLU A 466 3.34 17.02 22.77
CA GLU A 466 3.29 15.62 23.19
C GLU A 466 2.58 14.76 22.14
N SER A 467 3.13 13.60 21.84
CA SER A 467 2.56 12.67 20.86
C SER A 467 1.41 11.88 21.49
N ILE A 468 0.20 11.99 20.93
CA ILE A 468 -1.05 11.49 21.53
C ILE A 468 -1.88 10.66 20.55
N ILE A 469 -2.44 9.55 21.05
CA ILE A 469 -3.40 8.72 20.33
C ILE A 469 -4.76 8.80 21.03
N ASP A 470 -5.81 9.17 20.29
CA ASP A 470 -7.20 9.12 20.76
C ASP A 470 -7.90 7.85 20.22
N LEU A 471 -8.19 6.92 21.13
CA LEU A 471 -8.81 5.64 20.81
C LEU A 471 -10.33 5.74 20.67
N TYR A 472 -10.92 6.93 20.88
CA TYR A 472 -12.35 7.13 20.67
C TYR A 472 -12.78 6.91 19.21
N SER A 473 -13.85 6.14 19.02
CA SER A 473 -14.61 6.07 17.77
C SER A 473 -16.10 5.93 18.09
N ALA A 474 -16.98 6.55 17.30
CA ALA A 474 -18.42 6.47 17.53
C ALA A 474 -18.98 5.07 17.30
N GLN A 475 -18.29 4.25 16.49
CA GLN A 475 -18.58 2.85 16.25
C GLN A 475 -17.43 2.01 16.78
N MET A 476 -17.72 0.78 17.20
CA MET A 476 -16.69 -0.14 17.66
C MET A 476 -15.84 -0.63 16.49
N GLU A 477 -14.53 -0.49 16.61
CA GLU A 477 -13.52 -0.99 15.67
C GLU A 477 -12.59 -1.94 16.44
N PRO A 478 -12.79 -3.27 16.36
CA PRO A 478 -12.10 -4.22 17.24
C PRO A 478 -10.60 -4.39 16.97
N LEU A 479 -10.17 -4.26 15.71
CA LEU A 479 -8.78 -4.50 15.25
C LEU A 479 -8.21 -3.27 14.54
N SER A 480 -8.21 -2.13 15.21
CA SER A 480 -7.63 -0.89 14.69
C SER A 480 -6.11 -0.93 14.78
N ARG A 481 -5.45 -0.87 13.63
CA ARG A 481 -3.99 -0.68 13.53
C ARG A 481 -3.66 0.81 13.46
N ILE A 482 -2.97 1.33 14.47
CA ILE A 482 -2.58 2.74 14.57
C ILE A 482 -1.07 2.84 14.38
N GLN A 483 -0.64 3.44 13.26
CA GLN A 483 0.77 3.73 13.01
C GLN A 483 1.29 4.73 14.05
N ILE A 484 2.41 4.40 14.71
CA ILE A 484 3.05 5.27 15.69
C ILE A 484 4.23 6.01 15.07
N ALA A 485 5.12 5.28 14.41
CA ALA A 485 6.28 5.85 13.76
C ALA A 485 6.61 5.16 12.44
N THR A 486 7.14 5.93 11.51
CA THR A 486 7.70 5.51 10.23
C THR A 486 9.08 6.16 10.12
N ARG A 487 10.12 5.42 9.70
CA ARG A 487 11.50 5.96 9.52
C ARG A 487 12.29 6.23 10.79
N LEU A 488 12.15 5.39 11.80
CA LEU A 488 13.07 5.44 12.93
C LEU A 488 14.52 5.18 12.45
N PRO A 489 15.52 5.82 13.08
CA PRO A 489 16.92 5.56 12.79
C PRO A 489 17.25 4.06 12.89
N PRO A 490 18.19 3.51 12.11
CA PRO A 490 18.55 2.10 12.25
C PRO A 490 19.03 1.78 13.68
N GLY A 491 18.41 0.82 14.34
CA GLY A 491 18.81 0.38 15.67
C GLY A 491 17.69 -0.24 16.50
N ARG A 492 17.97 -0.39 17.79
CA ARG A 492 16.99 -0.78 18.81
C ARG A 492 16.31 0.46 19.36
N HIS A 493 15.01 0.37 19.59
CA HIS A 493 14.18 1.44 20.11
C HIS A 493 13.36 0.98 21.31
N GLU A 494 12.96 1.93 22.13
CA GLU A 494 12.02 1.73 23.23
C GLU A 494 10.78 2.61 23.02
N LEU A 495 9.63 1.95 22.85
CA LEU A 495 8.32 2.57 22.78
C LEU A 495 7.69 2.63 24.17
N GLU A 496 7.27 3.81 24.60
CA GLU A 496 6.49 4.01 25.82
C GLU A 496 5.07 4.45 25.44
N ILE A 497 4.05 3.76 25.96
CA ILE A 497 2.64 4.15 25.83
C ILE A 497 2.04 4.38 27.22
N THR A 498 1.63 5.61 27.52
CA THR A 498 1.18 6.02 28.86
C THR A 498 -0.28 6.49 28.84
N VAL A 499 -1.12 5.87 29.67
CA VAL A 499 -2.58 6.09 29.72
C VAL A 499 -2.92 7.44 30.35
N GLN A 500 -3.81 8.20 29.70
CA GLN A 500 -4.23 9.53 30.12
C GLN A 500 -5.62 9.56 30.75
N THR A 501 -5.83 10.48 31.70
CA THR A 501 -7.10 10.64 32.45
C THR A 501 -8.21 11.29 31.62
N LYS A 502 -7.87 12.17 30.65
CA LYS A 502 -8.86 12.89 29.83
C LYS A 502 -9.21 12.09 28.58
N ALA A 503 -10.32 11.37 28.64
CA ALA A 503 -10.96 10.82 27.46
C ALA A 503 -11.41 11.93 26.49
N ASN A 504 -11.74 11.55 25.26
CA ASN A 504 -12.53 12.40 24.38
C ASN A 504 -13.81 12.85 25.10
N PRO A 505 -14.26 14.12 25.00
CA PRO A 505 -15.51 14.56 25.63
C PRO A 505 -16.74 13.73 25.23
N ASN A 506 -16.68 13.08 24.06
CA ASN A 506 -17.72 12.18 23.56
C ASN A 506 -17.53 10.72 24.00
N SER A 507 -16.42 10.40 24.65
CA SER A 507 -16.17 9.05 25.15
C SER A 507 -16.89 8.84 26.47
N SER A 508 -17.54 7.69 26.62
CA SER A 508 -18.19 7.26 27.85
C SER A 508 -17.21 6.69 28.90
N GLY A 509 -15.92 6.55 28.55
CA GLY A 509 -14.91 5.92 29.42
C GLY A 509 -13.47 6.28 29.04
N GLY A 510 -12.52 5.72 29.80
CA GLY A 510 -11.08 5.92 29.62
C GLY A 510 -10.33 4.64 29.29
N LEU A 511 -11.02 3.62 28.77
CA LEU A 511 -10.44 2.30 28.58
C LEU A 511 -9.38 2.33 27.48
N VAL A 512 -8.23 1.73 27.74
CA VAL A 512 -7.15 1.53 26.77
C VAL A 512 -6.94 0.03 26.64
N ILE A 513 -6.87 -0.45 25.41
CA ILE A 513 -6.65 -1.86 25.09
C ILE A 513 -5.37 -2.00 24.28
N VAL A 514 -4.58 -3.01 24.60
CA VAL A 514 -3.41 -3.43 23.83
C VAL A 514 -3.65 -4.89 23.46
N ASP A 515 -3.86 -5.12 22.17
CA ASP A 515 -3.98 -6.45 21.57
C ASP A 515 -2.59 -6.91 21.10
N GLY A 516 -1.85 -6.02 20.42
CA GLY A 516 -0.47 -6.30 20.03
C GLY A 516 0.26 -5.09 19.46
N LEU A 517 1.51 -5.30 19.07
CA LEU A 517 2.40 -4.30 18.49
C LEU A 517 3.02 -4.84 17.21
N PHE A 518 2.95 -4.06 16.14
CA PHE A 518 3.63 -4.35 14.89
C PHE A 518 4.97 -3.65 14.84
N VAL A 519 5.99 -4.36 14.39
CA VAL A 519 7.32 -3.83 14.08
C VAL A 519 7.61 -4.11 12.62
N GLY A 520 8.06 -3.10 11.88
CA GLY A 520 8.35 -3.20 10.46
C GLY A 520 9.67 -2.53 10.09
N ASN A 521 10.15 -2.86 8.90
CA ASN A 521 11.28 -2.18 8.28
C ASN A 521 10.82 -1.44 7.03
N GLU A 522 11.31 -0.23 6.83
CA GLU A 522 11.11 0.50 5.61
C GLU A 522 11.87 -0.15 4.47
N ARG A 523 11.27 -0.08 3.29
CA ARG A 523 11.96 -0.50 2.08
C ARG A 523 13.07 0.50 1.75
N PRO A 524 14.33 0.06 1.58
CA PRO A 524 15.41 0.96 1.22
C PRO A 524 15.10 1.71 -0.07
N MET A 525 15.11 3.05 -0.02
CA MET A 525 14.82 3.89 -1.19
C MET A 525 16.04 4.09 -2.11
N TRP A 526 17.26 3.86 -1.61
CA TRP A 526 18.48 4.16 -2.34
C TRP A 526 18.61 3.48 -3.72
N PRO A 527 18.15 2.22 -3.97
CA PRO A 527 18.22 1.65 -5.31
C PRO A 527 17.35 2.45 -6.29
N TRP A 528 16.19 2.90 -5.84
CA TRP A 528 15.27 3.73 -6.62
C TRP A 528 15.82 5.13 -6.87
N LEU A 529 16.52 5.70 -5.89
CA LEU A 529 17.24 6.98 -6.03
C LEU A 529 18.42 6.86 -7.00
N LEU A 530 19.18 5.76 -6.98
CA LEU A 530 20.24 5.49 -7.96
C LEU A 530 19.68 5.29 -9.37
N LEU A 531 18.55 4.59 -9.51
CA LEU A 531 17.83 4.50 -10.79
C LEU A 531 17.42 5.88 -11.28
N ALA A 532 16.77 6.68 -10.43
CA ALA A 532 16.36 8.03 -10.77
C ALA A 532 17.56 8.88 -11.18
N GLY A 533 18.66 8.84 -10.42
CA GLY A 533 19.91 9.54 -10.73
C GLY A 533 20.55 9.07 -12.05
N ALA A 534 20.61 7.77 -12.30
CA ALA A 534 21.14 7.20 -13.54
C ALA A 534 20.30 7.61 -14.76
N TRP A 535 18.97 7.62 -14.62
CA TRP A 535 18.06 8.12 -15.64
C TRP A 535 18.18 9.62 -15.84
N SER A 536 18.28 10.43 -14.78
CA SER A 536 18.51 11.87 -14.86
C SER A 536 19.84 12.21 -15.53
N ALA A 537 20.94 11.52 -15.18
CA ALA A 537 22.23 11.69 -15.82
C ALA A 537 22.21 11.27 -17.30
N THR A 538 21.51 10.18 -17.62
CA THR A 538 21.34 9.73 -19.00
C THR A 538 20.50 10.71 -19.80
N SER A 539 19.43 11.23 -19.23
CA SER A 539 18.61 12.28 -19.83
C SER A 539 19.43 13.54 -20.05
N ALA A 540 20.27 13.94 -19.10
CA ALA A 540 21.18 15.08 -19.26
C ALA A 540 22.23 14.85 -20.35
N ILE A 541 22.85 13.67 -20.41
CA ILE A 541 23.81 13.28 -21.46
C ILE A 541 23.14 13.19 -22.82
N CYS A 542 21.93 12.62 -22.91
CA CYS A 542 21.14 12.59 -24.14
C CYS A 542 20.78 14.02 -24.56
N LEU A 543 20.33 14.87 -23.65
CA LEU A 543 20.03 16.28 -23.95
C LEU A 543 21.29 17.05 -24.40
N TRP A 544 22.44 16.79 -23.80
CA TRP A 544 23.74 17.36 -24.17
C TRP A 544 24.26 16.84 -25.52
N ALA A 545 24.14 15.53 -25.78
CA ALA A 545 24.55 14.89 -27.03
C ALA A 545 23.59 15.20 -28.20
N LEU A 546 22.33 15.52 -27.90
CA LEU A 546 21.34 15.98 -28.87
C LEU A 546 21.43 17.49 -29.14
N ALA A 547 22.15 18.25 -28.30
CA ALA A 547 22.34 19.69 -28.47
C ALA A 547 23.00 20.10 -29.81
N PRO A 548 23.89 19.29 -30.44
CA PRO A 548 24.46 19.62 -31.76
C PRO A 548 23.71 19.00 -32.95
N ILE A 549 22.69 18.15 -32.74
CA ILE A 549 22.19 17.27 -33.82
C ILE A 549 21.05 17.93 -34.61
N THR A 550 21.44 18.57 -35.71
CA THR A 550 20.58 19.10 -36.79
C THR A 550 19.62 18.05 -37.41
N SER A 551 19.81 16.77 -37.12
CA SER A 551 19.03 15.62 -37.64
C SER A 551 17.64 15.43 -37.00
N ILE A 552 17.40 15.89 -35.76
CA ILE A 552 16.06 15.84 -35.14
C ILE A 552 15.09 16.72 -35.92
N ARG A 553 15.57 17.87 -36.44
CA ARG A 553 14.76 18.75 -37.28
C ARG A 553 14.24 18.01 -38.52
N ARG A 554 15.05 17.16 -39.15
CA ARG A 554 14.68 16.35 -40.33
C ARG A 554 13.72 15.20 -39.99
N PHE A 555 13.89 14.54 -38.84
CA PHE A 555 12.97 13.48 -38.40
C PHE A 555 11.59 14.05 -38.01
N VAL A 556 11.56 15.20 -37.34
CA VAL A 556 10.32 15.88 -36.90
C VAL A 556 9.55 16.48 -38.08
N THR A 557 10.22 16.90 -39.16
CA THR A 557 9.57 17.43 -40.37
C THR A 557 9.23 16.38 -41.43
N GLY A 558 9.71 15.14 -41.29
CA GLY A 558 9.77 14.15 -42.38
C GLY A 558 8.59 13.18 -42.52
N ILE A 559 7.63 13.12 -41.59
CA ILE A 559 6.49 12.19 -41.68
C ILE A 559 5.34 12.84 -42.47
N PRO A 560 5.02 12.39 -43.70
CA PRO A 560 3.96 12.96 -44.51
C PRO A 560 2.60 12.35 -44.10
N THR A 561 1.78 13.07 -43.32
CA THR A 561 0.40 12.64 -42.95
C THR A 561 -0.69 13.27 -43.83
N THR A 562 -0.30 14.06 -44.83
CA THR A 562 -1.16 14.99 -45.57
C THR A 562 -2.29 14.32 -46.37
N TRP A 563 -2.12 13.06 -46.77
CA TRP A 563 -3.11 12.33 -47.58
C TRP A 563 -4.27 11.75 -46.74
N MET A 564 -3.99 11.16 -45.57
CA MET A 564 -5.02 10.58 -44.70
C MET A 564 -5.72 11.62 -43.80
N ASP A 565 -5.03 12.71 -43.41
CA ASP A 565 -5.62 13.82 -42.64
C ASP A 565 -6.79 14.51 -43.39
N LYS A 566 -6.88 14.36 -44.72
CA LYS A 566 -8.02 14.87 -45.52
C LYS A 566 -9.29 14.03 -45.39
N LYS A 567 -9.22 12.75 -44.98
CA LYS A 567 -10.38 11.84 -44.91
C LYS A 567 -10.98 11.63 -43.50
N LEU A 568 -10.23 11.89 -42.42
CA LEU A 568 -10.62 11.54 -41.03
C LEU A 568 -11.46 12.61 -40.28
N GLY A 569 -11.92 13.65 -40.96
CA GLY A 569 -12.78 14.67 -40.34
C GLY A 569 -12.00 15.60 -39.37
N PRO A 570 -12.54 15.92 -38.17
CA PRO A 570 -11.93 16.92 -37.29
C PRO A 570 -10.65 16.46 -36.57
N PHE A 571 -10.41 15.15 -36.42
CA PHE A 571 -9.28 14.57 -35.69
C PHE A 571 -8.15 14.15 -36.62
N ARG A 572 -6.90 14.42 -36.23
CA ARG A 572 -5.69 13.95 -36.96
C ARG A 572 -5.24 12.58 -36.45
N ILE A 573 -4.56 11.80 -37.30
CA ILE A 573 -4.03 10.47 -36.92
C ILE A 573 -3.16 10.56 -35.66
N SER A 574 -2.33 11.61 -35.55
CA SER A 574 -1.49 11.81 -34.37
C SER A 574 -2.29 11.98 -33.07
N GLU A 575 -3.46 12.61 -33.13
CA GLU A 575 -4.35 12.76 -31.97
C GLU A 575 -4.94 11.40 -31.58
N LEU A 576 -5.36 10.59 -32.57
CA LEU A 576 -5.87 9.23 -32.35
C LEU A 576 -4.79 8.28 -31.82
N CYS A 577 -3.54 8.38 -32.28
CA CYS A 577 -2.44 7.57 -31.78
C CYS A 577 -2.10 7.90 -30.33
N ILE A 578 -2.02 9.19 -29.97
CA ILE A 578 -1.74 9.61 -28.59
C ILE A 578 -2.91 9.20 -27.69
N ALA A 579 -4.15 9.43 -28.11
CA ALA A 579 -5.34 9.02 -27.36
C ALA A 579 -5.41 7.49 -27.19
N GLY A 580 -5.18 6.72 -28.25
CA GLY A 580 -5.15 5.25 -28.21
C GLY A 580 -4.06 4.70 -27.30
N ALA A 581 -2.85 5.26 -27.35
CA ALA A 581 -1.76 4.89 -26.44
C ALA A 581 -2.10 5.21 -24.97
N SER A 582 -2.81 6.32 -24.72
CA SER A 582 -3.24 6.74 -23.38
C SER A 582 -4.36 5.85 -22.83
N ILE A 583 -5.33 5.48 -23.67
CA ILE A 583 -6.39 4.52 -23.33
C ILE A 583 -5.78 3.16 -23.03
N LEU A 584 -4.85 2.68 -23.87
CA LEU A 584 -4.15 1.43 -23.62
C LEU A 584 -3.39 1.48 -22.30
N TYR A 585 -2.66 2.57 -22.02
CA TYR A 585 -1.98 2.77 -20.74
C TYR A 585 -2.95 2.64 -19.55
N ALA A 586 -4.14 3.28 -19.66
CA ALA A 586 -5.19 3.24 -18.65
C ALA A 586 -5.76 1.84 -18.43
N MET A 587 -6.02 1.10 -19.52
CA MET A 587 -6.72 -0.19 -19.50
C MET A 587 -5.81 -1.37 -19.16
N LEU A 588 -4.49 -1.22 -19.31
CA LEU A 588 -3.56 -2.30 -18.95
C LEU A 588 -3.71 -2.66 -17.46
N PRO A 589 -3.51 -3.92 -17.05
CA PRO A 589 -3.53 -4.29 -15.64
C PRO A 589 -2.50 -3.52 -14.82
N SER A 590 -2.82 -3.22 -13.56
CA SER A 590 -1.80 -2.81 -12.58
C SER A 590 -0.84 -3.96 -12.32
N GLY A 591 0.45 -3.67 -12.28
CA GLY A 591 1.46 -4.67 -11.97
C GLY A 591 2.58 -4.06 -11.13
N GLY A 592 3.30 -4.93 -10.41
CA GLY A 592 4.48 -4.53 -9.65
C GLY A 592 5.58 -3.96 -10.55
N THR A 593 6.61 -3.37 -9.95
CA THR A 593 7.72 -2.71 -10.65
C THR A 593 8.45 -3.61 -11.67
N THR A 594 8.38 -4.92 -11.48
CA THR A 594 9.00 -5.96 -12.33
C THR A 594 8.03 -6.64 -13.31
N SER A 595 6.76 -6.23 -13.34
CA SER A 595 5.77 -6.86 -14.21
C SER A 595 5.96 -6.46 -15.68
N ALA A 596 5.66 -7.38 -16.60
CA ALA A 596 5.62 -7.09 -18.03
C ALA A 596 4.66 -5.91 -18.34
N TRP A 597 3.57 -5.78 -17.57
CA TRP A 597 2.62 -4.69 -17.67
C TRP A 597 3.24 -3.33 -17.35
N THR A 598 4.12 -3.26 -16.35
CA THR A 598 4.87 -2.04 -16.00
C THR A 598 5.82 -1.64 -17.12
N ALA A 599 6.54 -2.59 -17.73
CA ALA A 599 7.42 -2.32 -18.86
C ALA A 599 6.66 -1.78 -20.07
N ILE A 600 5.51 -2.37 -20.41
CA ILE A 600 4.64 -1.90 -21.49
C ILE A 600 4.12 -0.50 -21.19
N ARG A 601 3.66 -0.24 -19.96
CA ARG A 601 3.19 1.09 -19.53
C ARG A 601 4.28 2.15 -19.62
N LEU A 602 5.51 1.85 -19.19
CA LEU A 602 6.64 2.77 -19.35
C LEU A 602 6.96 3.03 -20.82
N GLY A 603 6.92 2.00 -21.66
CA GLY A 603 7.04 2.13 -23.11
C GLY A 603 5.98 3.05 -23.72
N LEU A 604 4.73 2.95 -23.26
CA LEU A 604 3.63 3.83 -23.67
C LEU A 604 3.85 5.28 -23.22
N VAL A 605 4.29 5.52 -21.98
CA VAL A 605 4.60 6.87 -21.49
C VAL A 605 5.71 7.52 -22.32
N VAL A 606 6.79 6.79 -22.60
CA VAL A 606 7.89 7.27 -23.46
C VAL A 606 7.37 7.53 -24.88
N GLY A 607 6.57 6.62 -25.43
CA GLY A 607 5.95 6.78 -26.74
C GLY A 607 5.06 8.02 -26.83
N ILE A 608 4.22 8.26 -25.82
CA ILE A 608 3.39 9.46 -25.70
C ILE A 608 4.27 10.72 -25.65
N GLY A 609 5.34 10.72 -24.84
CA GLY A 609 6.28 11.83 -24.76
C GLY A 609 6.96 12.15 -26.09
N LEU A 610 7.43 11.13 -26.82
CA LEU A 610 8.07 11.30 -28.14
C LEU A 610 7.07 11.82 -29.19
N MET A 611 5.85 11.29 -29.22
CA MET A 611 4.78 11.79 -30.09
C MET A 611 4.41 13.23 -29.73
N ALA A 612 4.36 13.57 -28.44
CA ALA A 612 4.11 14.93 -27.97
C ALA A 612 5.21 15.89 -28.41
N ILE A 613 6.49 15.51 -28.37
CA ILE A 613 7.60 16.35 -28.89
C ILE A 613 7.41 16.64 -30.37
N ALA A 614 7.07 15.63 -31.17
CA ALA A 614 6.86 15.80 -32.61
C ALA A 614 5.61 16.65 -32.94
N ARG A 615 4.57 16.56 -32.11
CA ARG A 615 3.23 17.11 -32.38
C ARG A 615 2.63 17.79 -31.14
N VAL A 616 3.38 18.72 -30.53
CA VAL A 616 2.99 19.42 -29.27
C VAL A 616 1.59 20.05 -29.37
N ARG A 617 1.24 20.59 -30.54
CA ARG A 617 -0.08 21.20 -30.81
C ARG A 617 -1.20 20.19 -30.69
N GLU A 618 -1.09 19.08 -31.39
CA GLU A 618 -2.08 18.00 -31.38
C GLU A 618 -2.15 17.32 -30.01
N ALA A 619 -1.01 17.08 -29.37
CA ALA A 619 -0.92 16.49 -28.03
C ALA A 619 -1.61 17.35 -26.96
N SER A 620 -1.56 18.69 -27.10
CA SER A 620 -2.25 19.61 -26.19
C SER A 620 -3.77 19.42 -26.17
N PHE A 621 -4.39 19.10 -27.32
CA PHE A 621 -5.83 18.81 -27.37
C PHE A 621 -6.16 17.50 -26.65
N VAL A 622 -5.33 16.47 -26.81
CA VAL A 622 -5.52 15.19 -26.11
C VAL A 622 -5.33 15.35 -24.60
N ALA A 623 -4.32 16.11 -24.17
CA ALA A 623 -4.12 16.44 -22.77
C ALA A 623 -5.35 17.15 -22.18
N VAL A 624 -5.89 18.18 -22.85
CA VAL A 624 -7.11 18.88 -22.40
C VAL A 624 -8.33 17.96 -22.35
N ALA A 625 -8.53 17.11 -23.36
CA ALA A 625 -9.62 16.13 -23.37
C ALA A 625 -9.49 15.08 -22.26
N SER A 626 -8.27 14.81 -21.80
CA SER A 626 -8.01 13.84 -20.73
C SER A 626 -8.24 14.37 -19.32
N ILE A 627 -8.27 15.70 -19.11
CA ILE A 627 -8.39 16.32 -17.77
C ILE A 627 -9.52 15.71 -16.92
N PRO A 628 -10.75 15.48 -17.45
CA PRO A 628 -11.84 14.84 -16.70
C PRO A 628 -11.57 13.42 -16.19
N PHE A 629 -10.52 12.75 -16.67
CA PHE A 629 -10.19 11.35 -16.33
C PHE A 629 -9.17 11.24 -15.19
N VAL A 630 -9.10 12.23 -14.29
CA VAL A 630 -8.18 12.21 -13.14
C VAL A 630 -8.35 10.97 -12.25
N GLY A 631 -9.57 10.42 -12.16
CA GLY A 631 -9.86 9.22 -11.39
C GLY A 631 -9.34 7.92 -12.02
N VAL A 632 -8.81 7.96 -13.25
CA VAL A 632 -8.24 6.81 -13.94
C VAL A 632 -6.74 6.76 -13.68
N ILE A 633 -6.36 6.01 -12.65
CA ILE A 633 -4.98 5.93 -12.16
C ILE A 633 -4.26 4.73 -12.79
N GLY A 634 -3.19 5.02 -13.54
CA GLY A 634 -2.26 3.99 -14.01
C GLY A 634 -1.24 3.67 -12.93
N ARG A 635 -1.34 2.48 -12.32
CA ARG A 635 -0.40 2.01 -11.29
C ARG A 635 0.82 1.31 -11.90
N THR A 636 2.00 1.92 -11.79
CA THR A 636 3.25 1.35 -12.33
C THR A 636 4.12 0.71 -11.26
N GLY A 637 3.64 0.64 -10.01
CA GLY A 637 4.40 0.14 -8.86
C GLY A 637 5.52 1.08 -8.39
N ILE A 638 6.02 1.97 -9.25
CA ILE A 638 7.01 3.01 -8.93
C ILE A 638 6.32 4.35 -8.65
N VAL A 639 5.36 4.74 -9.49
CA VAL A 639 4.57 5.97 -9.31
C VAL A 639 3.14 5.72 -9.80
N ASP A 640 2.16 5.96 -8.94
CA ASP A 640 0.75 5.92 -9.31
C ASP A 640 0.31 7.32 -9.73
N ARG A 641 -0.04 7.49 -11.01
CA ARG A 641 -0.43 8.78 -11.59
C ARG A 641 -1.69 8.66 -12.44
N PRO A 642 -2.59 9.65 -12.40
CA PRO A 642 -3.65 9.79 -13.39
C PRO A 642 -3.09 9.89 -14.80
N VAL A 643 -3.82 9.32 -15.77
CA VAL A 643 -3.45 9.43 -17.19
C VAL A 643 -3.43 10.89 -17.66
N SER A 644 -4.31 11.72 -17.10
CA SER A 644 -4.35 13.15 -17.38
C SER A 644 -3.07 13.88 -16.93
N GLU A 645 -2.55 13.55 -15.75
CA GLU A 645 -1.31 14.12 -15.22
C GLU A 645 -0.12 13.74 -16.13
N ILE A 646 -0.04 12.48 -16.54
CA ILE A 646 1.01 12.00 -17.45
C ILE A 646 0.97 12.77 -18.78
N LEU A 647 -0.22 13.00 -19.33
CA LEU A 647 -0.38 13.73 -20.59
C LEU A 647 -0.02 15.20 -20.46
N VAL A 648 -0.38 15.86 -19.35
CA VAL A 648 0.01 17.24 -19.07
C VAL A 648 1.53 17.35 -18.94
N ILE A 649 2.16 16.48 -18.15
CA ILE A 649 3.63 16.45 -18.00
C ILE A 649 4.31 16.17 -19.34
N ALA A 650 3.80 15.22 -20.12
CA ALA A 650 4.35 14.89 -21.44
C ALA A 650 4.28 16.10 -22.40
N VAL A 651 3.14 16.82 -22.42
CA VAL A 651 2.95 18.00 -23.26
C VAL A 651 3.84 19.17 -22.82
N VAL A 652 3.93 19.43 -21.51
CA VAL A 652 4.80 20.48 -20.95
C VAL A 652 6.26 20.17 -21.21
N GLY A 653 6.72 18.94 -20.93
CA GLY A 653 8.08 18.50 -21.22
C GLY A 653 8.40 18.57 -22.71
N ALA A 654 7.47 18.14 -23.56
CA ALA A 654 7.61 18.24 -25.02
C ALA A 654 7.73 19.68 -25.51
N TRP A 655 6.95 20.59 -24.93
CA TRP A 655 7.02 22.02 -25.22
C TRP A 655 8.36 22.63 -24.78
N ILE A 656 8.86 22.30 -23.58
CA ILE A 656 10.17 22.76 -23.08
C ILE A 656 11.29 22.26 -24.00
N VAL A 657 11.34 20.95 -24.27
CA VAL A 657 12.36 20.34 -25.14
C VAL A 657 12.32 20.97 -26.52
N ARG A 658 11.12 21.12 -27.11
CA ARG A 658 10.96 21.77 -28.41
C ARG A 658 11.45 23.21 -28.37
N SER A 659 11.13 23.98 -27.34
CA SER A 659 11.53 25.39 -27.21
C SER A 659 13.04 25.56 -27.07
N ILE A 660 13.69 24.66 -26.31
CA ILE A 660 15.16 24.60 -26.20
C ILE A 660 15.79 24.26 -27.56
N VAL A 661 15.31 23.19 -28.22
CA VAL A 661 15.86 22.71 -29.49
C VAL A 661 15.69 23.73 -30.62
N THR A 662 14.56 24.45 -30.67
CA THR A 662 14.32 25.46 -31.70
C THR A 662 14.92 26.84 -31.36
N GLY A 663 15.41 27.05 -30.14
CA GLY A 663 15.77 28.37 -29.63
C GLY A 663 14.59 29.35 -29.55
N GLN A 664 13.35 28.86 -29.67
CA GLN A 664 12.13 29.66 -29.68
C GLN A 664 11.30 29.35 -28.44
N PHE A 665 11.69 29.90 -27.30
CA PHE A 665 10.70 30.16 -26.25
C PHE A 665 9.76 31.24 -26.81
N GLY A 666 8.61 30.83 -27.35
CA GLY A 666 7.58 31.78 -27.79
C GLY A 666 7.36 32.80 -26.67
N SER A 667 7.24 34.10 -26.97
CA SER A 667 7.26 35.17 -25.96
C SER A 667 6.27 34.89 -24.83
N VAL A 668 6.77 34.29 -23.74
CA VAL A 668 6.01 34.03 -22.51
C VAL A 668 5.93 35.33 -21.68
N ARG A 669 6.74 36.34 -22.03
CA ARG A 669 6.79 37.63 -21.34
C ARG A 669 5.46 38.38 -21.45
N GLY A 670 5.00 38.99 -20.35
CA GLY A 670 3.77 39.77 -20.29
C GLY A 670 3.09 39.69 -18.92
N ARG A 671 1.91 40.32 -18.79
CA ARG A 671 1.16 40.39 -17.53
C ARG A 671 0.87 38.99 -16.94
N TRP A 672 0.61 38.01 -17.79
CA TRP A 672 0.36 36.62 -17.38
C TRP A 672 1.58 35.92 -16.76
N PHE A 673 2.79 36.22 -17.24
CA PHE A 673 4.01 35.66 -16.66
C PHE A 673 4.32 36.28 -15.30
N VAL A 674 4.12 37.59 -15.15
CA VAL A 674 4.28 38.27 -13.87
C VAL A 674 3.26 37.77 -12.85
N LEU A 675 1.98 37.70 -13.22
CA LEU A 675 0.92 37.21 -12.33
C LEU A 675 1.07 35.72 -12.00
N GLY A 676 1.40 34.88 -13.00
CA GLY A 676 1.66 33.46 -12.79
C GLY A 676 2.87 33.23 -11.89
N GLY A 677 3.97 33.95 -12.12
CA GLY A 677 5.17 33.89 -11.27
C GLY A 677 4.88 34.36 -9.85
N TYR A 678 4.11 35.44 -9.69
CA TYR A 678 3.70 35.92 -8.38
C TYR A 678 2.81 34.90 -7.63
N PHE A 679 1.86 34.27 -8.32
CA PHE A 679 1.03 33.22 -7.74
C PHE A 679 1.87 32.01 -7.31
N VAL A 680 2.83 31.58 -8.14
CA VAL A 680 3.76 30.50 -7.82
C VAL A 680 4.64 30.85 -6.62
N LEU A 681 5.18 32.06 -6.55
CA LEU A 681 6.01 32.50 -5.42
C LEU A 681 5.22 32.57 -4.12
N ALA A 682 3.98 33.06 -4.16
CA ALA A 682 3.10 33.09 -3.00
C ALA A 682 2.78 31.66 -2.51
N ALA A 683 2.41 30.77 -3.43
CA ALA A 683 2.12 29.38 -3.09
C ALA A 683 3.36 28.60 -2.64
N LEU A 684 4.54 28.90 -3.20
CA LEU A 684 5.82 28.34 -2.76
C LEU A 684 6.15 28.80 -1.33
N ALA A 685 5.97 30.09 -1.02
CA ALA A 685 6.15 30.59 0.33
C ALA A 685 5.17 29.92 1.31
N ALA A 686 3.90 29.80 0.95
CA ALA A 686 2.89 29.08 1.73
C ALA A 686 3.28 27.60 1.94
N ALA A 687 3.82 26.93 0.91
CA ALA A 687 4.21 25.53 1.00
C ALA A 687 5.47 25.29 1.84
N VAL A 688 6.44 26.21 1.80
CA VAL A 688 7.66 26.16 2.62
C VAL A 688 7.33 26.38 4.10
N LEU A 689 6.34 27.23 4.38
CA LEU A 689 5.92 27.60 5.74
C LEU A 689 4.80 26.71 6.30
N ALA A 690 4.32 25.73 5.53
CA ALA A 690 3.26 24.82 5.94
C ALA A 690 3.73 23.87 7.04
N ASP A 691 2.84 23.52 7.97
CA ASP A 691 3.12 22.52 9.02
C ASP A 691 3.39 21.12 8.43
N PHE A 692 2.77 20.80 7.28
CA PHE A 692 3.03 19.58 6.53
C PHE A 692 3.50 19.89 5.10
N PRO A 693 4.80 20.23 4.91
CA PRO A 693 5.34 20.65 3.61
C PRO A 693 5.19 19.58 2.53
N LYS A 694 5.20 18.28 2.88
CA LYS A 694 5.05 17.18 1.91
C LYS A 694 3.75 17.27 1.12
N PHE A 695 2.62 17.52 1.79
CA PHE A 695 1.32 17.68 1.14
C PHE A 695 1.26 18.97 0.34
N ALA A 696 1.80 20.05 0.93
CA ALA A 696 1.89 21.35 0.28
C ALA A 696 2.70 21.35 -1.02
N PHE A 697 3.87 20.69 -1.06
CA PHE A 697 4.68 20.56 -2.28
C PHE A 697 4.04 19.68 -3.34
N ARG A 698 3.28 18.66 -2.94
CA ARG A 698 2.51 17.83 -3.88
C ARG A 698 1.46 18.69 -4.59
N ASP A 699 0.66 19.44 -3.83
CA ASP A 699 -0.41 20.25 -4.39
C ASP A 699 0.09 21.51 -5.08
N LEU A 700 1.19 22.12 -4.61
CA LEU A 700 1.92 23.15 -5.36
C LEU A 700 2.27 22.64 -6.77
N ARG A 701 2.72 21.39 -6.89
CA ARG A 701 3.03 20.80 -8.20
C ARG A 701 1.76 20.57 -9.03
N THR A 702 0.79 19.83 -8.50
CA THR A 702 -0.34 19.28 -9.28
C THR A 702 -1.48 20.28 -9.50
N VAL A 703 -1.68 21.24 -8.60
CA VAL A 703 -2.79 22.21 -8.63
C VAL A 703 -2.34 23.58 -9.14
N ILE A 704 -1.06 23.92 -9.01
CA ILE A 704 -0.55 25.26 -9.37
C ILE A 704 0.43 25.18 -10.55
N LEU A 705 1.55 24.47 -10.40
CA LEU A 705 2.62 24.47 -11.41
C LEU A 705 2.19 23.79 -12.71
N GLU A 706 1.64 22.59 -12.65
CA GLU A 706 1.24 21.81 -13.84
C GLU A 706 0.11 22.50 -14.64
N PRO A 707 -1.01 22.95 -14.03
CA PRO A 707 -2.04 23.74 -14.73
C PRO A 707 -1.54 25.04 -15.35
N LEU A 708 -0.69 25.79 -14.64
CA LEU A 708 -0.13 27.04 -15.13
C LEU A 708 0.85 26.81 -16.28
N ALA A 709 1.66 25.75 -16.21
CA ALA A 709 2.53 25.33 -17.30
C ALA A 709 1.70 24.95 -18.54
N LEU A 710 0.60 24.20 -18.38
CA LEU A 710 -0.32 23.89 -19.46
C LEU A 710 -0.90 25.17 -20.11
N PHE A 711 -1.28 26.18 -19.32
CA PHE A 711 -1.70 27.48 -19.85
C PHE A 711 -0.64 28.09 -20.78
N PHE A 712 0.63 28.12 -20.37
CA PHE A 712 1.72 28.65 -21.19
C PHE A 712 1.95 27.85 -22.47
N VAL A 713 1.83 26.51 -22.42
CA VAL A 713 1.86 25.68 -23.63
C VAL A 713 0.75 26.10 -24.58
N LEU A 714 -0.49 26.21 -24.10
CA LEU A 714 -1.65 26.51 -24.94
C LEU A 714 -1.53 27.87 -25.63
N ILE A 715 -1.15 28.93 -24.91
CA ILE A 715 -1.08 30.28 -25.50
C ILE A 715 0.12 30.50 -26.44
N THR A 716 1.12 29.62 -26.40
CA THR A 716 2.30 29.71 -27.28
C THR A 716 2.19 28.81 -28.50
N VAL A 717 1.52 27.66 -28.37
CA VAL A 717 1.38 26.65 -29.42
C VAL A 717 0.14 26.87 -30.28
N LEU A 718 -0.97 27.36 -29.71
CA LEU A 718 -2.20 27.61 -30.42
C LEU A 718 -2.24 29.06 -30.93
N ARG A 719 -2.69 29.28 -32.17
CA ARG A 719 -2.68 30.61 -32.78
C ARG A 719 -4.01 31.01 -33.38
N ASP A 720 -4.64 30.11 -34.12
CA ASP A 720 -5.75 30.48 -34.99
C ASP A 720 -7.11 30.11 -34.39
N ARG A 721 -8.17 30.75 -34.87
CA ARG A 721 -9.57 30.43 -34.51
C ARG A 721 -9.94 28.94 -34.66
N ARG A 722 -9.29 28.23 -35.60
CA ARG A 722 -9.48 26.77 -35.76
C ARG A 722 -8.92 25.99 -34.57
N ASP A 723 -7.80 26.43 -33.99
CA ASP A 723 -7.23 25.84 -32.79
C ASP A 723 -8.11 26.08 -31.57
N ILE A 724 -8.64 27.29 -31.44
CA ILE A 724 -9.58 27.63 -30.35
C ILE A 724 -10.79 26.71 -30.42
N ARG A 725 -11.38 26.53 -31.61
CA ARG A 725 -12.49 25.58 -31.77
C ARG A 725 -12.10 24.16 -31.37
N ARG A 726 -10.91 23.67 -31.75
CA ARG A 726 -10.42 22.34 -31.38
C ARG A 726 -10.16 22.20 -29.87
N LEU A 727 -9.61 23.23 -29.23
CA LEU A 727 -9.42 23.29 -27.79
C LEU A 727 -10.75 23.17 -27.05
N LEU A 728 -11.74 23.96 -27.45
CA LEU A 728 -13.09 23.92 -26.86
C LEU A 728 -13.80 22.59 -27.17
N THR A 729 -13.61 22.02 -28.35
CA THR A 729 -14.06 20.67 -28.71
C THR A 729 -13.43 19.61 -27.83
N ALA A 730 -12.12 19.66 -27.58
CA ALA A 730 -11.42 18.73 -26.69
C ALA A 730 -11.95 18.85 -25.25
N PHE A 731 -12.12 20.07 -24.76
CA PHE A 731 -12.66 20.36 -23.43
C PHE A 731 -14.06 19.75 -23.23
N VAL A 732 -14.99 20.03 -24.15
CA VAL A 732 -16.38 19.52 -24.09
C VAL A 732 -16.44 18.01 -24.40
N GLY A 733 -15.61 17.53 -25.33
CA GLY A 733 -15.53 16.12 -25.71
C GLY A 733 -15.03 15.25 -24.55
N GLY A 734 -14.01 15.69 -23.82
CA GLY A 734 -13.54 15.03 -22.61
C GLY A 734 -14.63 14.91 -21.54
N ALA A 735 -15.37 16.01 -21.30
CA ALA A 735 -16.50 16.00 -20.37
C ALA A 735 -17.65 15.09 -20.85
N GLY A 736 -17.92 15.04 -22.15
CA GLY A 736 -18.91 14.13 -22.72
C GLY A 736 -18.53 12.66 -22.55
N LEU A 737 -17.26 12.33 -22.74
CA LEU A 737 -16.77 10.96 -22.53
C LEU A 737 -16.82 10.56 -21.05
N VAL A 738 -16.44 11.44 -20.12
CA VAL A 738 -16.54 11.11 -18.68
C VAL A 738 -18.01 10.97 -18.25
N ALA A 739 -18.92 11.76 -18.82
CA ALA A 739 -20.36 11.63 -18.59
C ALA A 739 -20.90 10.27 -19.08
N LEU A 740 -20.45 9.80 -20.25
CA LEU A 740 -20.79 8.47 -20.77
C LEU A 740 -20.25 7.36 -19.84
N VAL A 741 -18.99 7.47 -19.42
CA VAL A 741 -18.38 6.53 -18.46
C VAL A 741 -19.15 6.51 -17.14
N ALA A 742 -19.59 7.67 -16.64
CA ALA A 742 -20.39 7.74 -15.42
C ALA A 742 -21.70 6.93 -15.53
N LEU A 743 -22.39 6.99 -16.68
CA LEU A 743 -23.58 6.17 -16.94
C LEU A 743 -23.26 4.67 -17.00
N VAL A 744 -22.15 4.28 -17.65
CA VAL A 744 -21.73 2.87 -17.74
C VAL A 744 -21.38 2.30 -16.36
N LEU A 745 -20.85 3.11 -15.45
CA LEU A 745 -20.44 2.69 -14.12
C LEU A 745 -21.59 2.59 -13.10
N ILE A 746 -22.84 2.87 -13.48
CA ILE A 746 -24.00 2.76 -12.56
C ILE A 746 -24.09 1.38 -11.89
N PRO A 747 -24.00 0.25 -12.61
CA PRO A 747 -24.06 -1.09 -12.00
C PRO A 747 -22.83 -1.43 -11.15
N ALA A 748 -21.71 -0.75 -11.37
CA ALA A 748 -20.42 -1.01 -10.75
C ALA A 748 -20.12 -0.08 -9.55
N GLY A 749 -21.15 0.50 -8.92
CA GLY A 749 -20.99 1.38 -7.75
C GLY A 749 -20.63 2.83 -8.08
N GLY A 750 -20.86 3.29 -9.32
CA GLY A 750 -20.72 4.68 -9.75
C GLY A 750 -21.81 5.63 -9.24
N VAL A 751 -22.67 5.15 -8.35
CA VAL A 751 -23.78 5.89 -7.71
C VAL A 751 -23.62 5.81 -6.20
N VAL A 752 -23.86 6.93 -5.50
CA VAL A 752 -24.00 6.97 -4.04
C VAL A 752 -25.44 6.62 -3.69
N THR A 753 -25.66 5.42 -3.15
CA THR A 753 -26.99 4.86 -2.85
C THR A 753 -27.46 5.13 -1.42
N GLU A 754 -26.54 5.48 -0.51
CA GLU A 754 -26.84 5.87 0.89
C GLU A 754 -27.59 7.20 1.00
N LEU A 755 -27.61 7.98 -0.09
CA LEU A 755 -28.38 9.21 -0.20
C LEU A 755 -29.66 8.91 -0.99
N THR A 756 -30.81 9.31 -0.46
CA THR A 756 -32.08 9.29 -1.20
C THR A 756 -32.32 10.71 -1.74
N PRO A 757 -32.50 10.94 -3.06
CA PRO A 757 -32.35 9.98 -4.16
C PRO A 757 -30.87 9.64 -4.44
N PRO A 758 -30.58 8.48 -5.07
CA PRO A 758 -29.23 8.10 -5.43
C PRO A 758 -28.55 9.14 -6.32
N ARG A 759 -27.27 9.43 -6.06
CA ARG A 759 -26.52 10.49 -6.76
C ARG A 759 -25.41 9.93 -7.62
N LEU A 760 -25.39 10.29 -8.89
CA LEU A 760 -24.38 9.82 -9.84
C LEU A 760 -23.02 10.51 -9.59
N ARG A 761 -21.95 9.73 -9.40
CA ARG A 761 -20.57 10.22 -9.20
C ARG A 761 -19.56 9.72 -10.24
N GLY A 762 -19.86 8.64 -10.96
CA GLY A 762 -18.94 8.05 -11.94
C GLY A 762 -17.61 7.64 -11.31
N THR A 763 -16.49 8.07 -11.91
CA THR A 763 -15.12 7.80 -11.42
C THR A 763 -14.66 8.76 -10.30
N PHE A 764 -15.48 9.72 -9.89
CA PHE A 764 -15.11 10.73 -8.90
C PHE A 764 -15.44 10.28 -7.47
N GLY A 765 -14.73 10.88 -6.50
CA GLY A 765 -14.98 10.66 -5.07
C GLY A 765 -16.33 11.21 -4.59
N SER A 766 -16.88 12.23 -5.26
CA SER A 766 -18.17 12.83 -4.92
C SER A 766 -19.00 13.17 -6.18
N PRO A 767 -20.35 13.16 -6.09
CA PRO A 767 -21.22 13.65 -7.16
C PRO A 767 -20.96 15.13 -7.53
N ASN A 768 -20.50 15.94 -6.56
CA ASN A 768 -20.23 17.36 -6.78
C ASN A 768 -19.00 17.56 -7.66
N ASN A 769 -17.96 16.73 -7.53
CA ASN A 769 -16.76 16.82 -8.36
C ASN A 769 -17.09 16.54 -9.83
N LEU A 770 -17.90 15.51 -10.10
CA LEU A 770 -18.42 15.27 -11.45
C LEU A 770 -19.21 16.47 -11.96
N ALA A 771 -20.10 17.03 -11.13
CA ALA A 771 -20.91 18.18 -11.50
C ALA A 771 -20.09 19.44 -11.84
N LEU A 772 -19.00 19.70 -11.10
CA LEU A 772 -18.04 20.78 -11.36
C LEU A 772 -17.37 20.62 -12.75
N VAL A 773 -17.07 19.41 -13.19
CA VAL A 773 -16.52 19.18 -14.55
C VAL A 773 -17.59 19.46 -15.63
N LEU A 774 -18.82 18.99 -15.40
CA LEU A 774 -19.90 19.09 -16.39
C LEU A 774 -20.43 20.52 -16.57
N GLU A 775 -20.61 21.27 -15.47
CA GLU A 775 -21.14 22.65 -15.52
C GLU A 775 -20.27 23.59 -16.37
N ARG A 776 -18.94 23.41 -16.32
CA ARG A 776 -17.97 24.23 -17.08
C ARG A 776 -18.07 23.95 -18.58
N SER A 777 -18.52 22.75 -18.94
CA SER A 777 -18.55 22.28 -20.32
C SER A 777 -19.84 22.66 -21.05
N ILE A 778 -20.95 22.81 -20.33
CA ILE A 778 -22.27 23.12 -20.91
C ILE A 778 -22.29 24.48 -21.64
N PRO A 779 -21.85 25.62 -21.04
CA PRO A 779 -21.80 26.92 -21.73
C PRO A 779 -20.95 26.90 -23.01
N ILE A 780 -19.84 26.14 -23.00
CA ILE A 780 -18.97 25.97 -24.16
C ILE A 780 -19.63 25.10 -25.23
N GLY A 781 -20.35 24.04 -24.83
CA GLY A 781 -21.15 23.21 -25.72
C GLY A 781 -22.19 24.02 -26.49
N ILE A 782 -22.90 24.95 -25.80
CA ILE A 782 -23.82 25.90 -26.44
C ILE A 782 -23.09 26.76 -27.46
N ALA A 783 -21.93 27.32 -27.11
CA ALA A 783 -21.13 28.14 -28.02
C ALA A 783 -20.68 27.38 -29.28
N LEU A 784 -20.34 26.10 -29.15
CA LEU A 784 -20.01 25.20 -30.27
C LEU A 784 -21.22 24.97 -31.18
N ILE A 785 -22.41 24.73 -30.62
CA ILE A 785 -23.67 24.56 -31.39
C ILE A 785 -24.01 25.84 -32.16
N VAL A 786 -23.98 26.99 -31.50
CA VAL A 786 -24.31 28.29 -32.11
C VAL A 786 -23.35 28.63 -33.26
N SER A 787 -22.08 28.26 -33.12
CA SER A 787 -21.04 28.52 -34.12
C SER A 787 -20.97 27.47 -35.24
N ALA A 788 -21.60 26.31 -35.08
CA ALA A 788 -21.58 25.25 -36.08
C ALA A 788 -22.48 25.60 -37.28
N ARG A 789 -21.92 25.52 -38.50
CA ARG A 789 -22.65 25.66 -39.78
C ARG A 789 -23.15 24.31 -40.33
N THR A 790 -22.37 23.26 -40.12
CA THR A 790 -22.67 21.84 -40.39
C THR A 790 -22.27 21.05 -39.14
N TRP A 791 -22.86 19.87 -38.89
CA TRP A 791 -22.59 19.02 -37.70
C TRP A 791 -23.08 19.58 -36.35
N ARG A 792 -24.30 20.15 -36.28
CA ARG A 792 -24.92 20.55 -35.00
C ARG A 792 -25.36 19.37 -34.14
N THR A 793 -25.89 18.31 -34.77
CA THR A 793 -26.43 17.12 -34.12
C THR A 793 -25.50 16.47 -33.08
N PRO A 794 -24.22 16.17 -33.37
CA PRO A 794 -23.33 15.56 -32.36
C PRO A 794 -23.10 16.46 -31.14
N TRP A 795 -23.00 17.78 -31.34
CA TRP A 795 -22.85 18.73 -30.22
C TRP A 795 -24.11 18.83 -29.39
N THR A 796 -25.29 18.78 -30.02
CA THR A 796 -26.56 18.69 -29.32
C THR A 796 -26.66 17.41 -28.50
N SER A 797 -26.26 16.25 -29.06
CA SER A 797 -26.25 14.97 -28.32
C SER A 797 -25.31 15.01 -27.11
N VAL A 798 -24.09 15.54 -27.28
CA VAL A 798 -23.15 15.70 -26.15
C VAL A 798 -23.71 16.66 -25.10
N LEU A 799 -24.32 17.77 -25.52
CA LEU A 799 -24.93 18.72 -24.58
C LEU A 799 -26.08 18.09 -23.78
N LEU A 800 -26.97 17.34 -24.45
CA LEU A 800 -28.06 16.62 -23.78
C LEU A 800 -27.53 15.58 -22.78
N LEU A 801 -26.47 14.85 -23.15
CA LEU A 801 -25.78 13.93 -22.25
C LEU A 801 -25.22 14.66 -21.02
N LEU A 802 -24.48 15.77 -21.23
CA LEU A 802 -23.90 16.56 -20.14
C LEU A 802 -24.98 17.07 -19.18
N VAL A 803 -26.08 17.61 -19.72
CA VAL A 803 -27.22 18.10 -18.92
C VAL A 803 -27.89 16.96 -18.16
N GLY A 804 -28.15 15.82 -18.81
CA GLY A 804 -28.77 14.66 -18.17
C GLY A 804 -27.93 14.12 -17.01
N VAL A 805 -26.62 13.96 -17.20
CA VAL A 805 -25.70 13.51 -16.15
C VAL A 805 -25.56 14.57 -15.05
N LEU A 806 -25.49 15.87 -15.39
CA LEU A 806 -25.47 16.94 -14.40
C LEU A 806 -26.71 16.90 -13.49
N LEU A 807 -27.90 16.71 -14.05
CA LEU A 807 -29.13 16.56 -13.28
C LEU A 807 -29.07 15.31 -12.38
N ALA A 808 -28.54 14.19 -12.89
CA ALA A 808 -28.36 12.96 -12.12
C ALA A 808 -27.34 13.07 -10.96
N THR A 809 -26.46 14.09 -10.94
CA THR A 809 -25.57 14.34 -9.80
C THR A 809 -26.30 14.93 -8.58
N TRP A 810 -27.48 15.49 -8.77
CA TRP A 810 -28.23 16.24 -7.75
C TRP A 810 -27.41 17.36 -7.06
N SER A 811 -26.40 17.92 -7.73
CA SER A 811 -25.62 19.03 -7.20
C SER A 811 -26.33 20.37 -7.42
N ARG A 812 -26.98 20.87 -6.37
CA ARG A 812 -27.72 22.15 -6.38
C ARG A 812 -26.83 23.33 -6.76
N GLY A 813 -25.60 23.38 -6.22
CA GLY A 813 -24.61 24.41 -6.55
C GLY A 813 -24.27 24.40 -8.04
N ALA A 814 -24.13 23.20 -8.62
CA ALA A 814 -23.84 23.06 -10.05
C ALA A 814 -24.99 23.48 -10.95
N TRP A 815 -26.24 23.24 -10.54
CA TRP A 815 -27.42 23.70 -11.29
C TRP A 815 -27.50 25.23 -11.30
N ALA A 816 -27.28 25.88 -10.16
CA ALA A 816 -27.25 27.34 -10.05
C ALA A 816 -26.10 27.93 -10.89
N GLY A 817 -24.89 27.39 -10.77
CA GLY A 817 -23.73 27.80 -11.57
C GLY A 817 -23.99 27.63 -13.07
N THR A 818 -24.50 26.47 -13.48
CA THR A 818 -24.83 26.18 -14.89
C THR A 818 -25.88 27.15 -15.42
N LEU A 819 -26.95 27.45 -14.68
CA LEU A 819 -27.99 28.39 -15.10
C LEU A 819 -27.40 29.78 -15.42
N VAL A 820 -26.56 30.30 -14.53
CA VAL A 820 -25.88 31.58 -14.72
C VAL A 820 -24.92 31.51 -15.92
N GLY A 821 -24.16 30.42 -16.05
CA GLY A 821 -23.26 30.20 -17.19
C GLY A 821 -23.99 30.12 -18.54
N VAL A 822 -25.12 29.44 -18.58
CA VAL A 822 -25.99 29.31 -19.76
C VAL A 822 -26.60 30.66 -20.13
N ALA A 823 -27.03 31.47 -19.15
CA ALA A 823 -27.55 32.81 -19.40
C ALA A 823 -26.54 33.69 -20.14
N ILE A 824 -25.26 33.65 -19.73
CA ILE A 824 -24.18 34.35 -20.44
C ILE A 824 -23.93 33.74 -21.83
N ALA A 825 -23.81 32.42 -21.94
CA ALA A 825 -23.53 31.75 -23.22
C ALA A 825 -24.66 31.93 -24.26
N ALA A 826 -25.90 32.17 -23.82
CA ALA A 826 -27.04 32.37 -24.68
C ALA A 826 -27.08 33.77 -25.33
N VAL A 827 -26.43 34.80 -24.77
CA VAL A 827 -26.53 36.20 -25.24
C VAL A 827 -26.33 36.37 -26.77
N PRO A 828 -25.34 35.74 -27.43
CA PRO A 828 -25.18 35.83 -28.89
C PRO A 828 -26.34 35.23 -29.68
N LEU A 829 -26.99 34.20 -29.14
CA LEU A 829 -28.20 33.60 -29.72
C LEU A 829 -29.40 34.55 -29.59
N LEU A 830 -29.55 35.21 -28.43
CA LEU A 830 -30.66 36.13 -28.15
C LEU A 830 -30.65 37.35 -29.09
N LYS A 831 -29.46 37.90 -29.36
CA LYS A 831 -29.30 38.98 -30.34
C LYS A 831 -29.62 38.55 -31.78
N ARG A 832 -29.51 37.26 -32.11
CA ARG A 832 -29.69 36.73 -33.47
C ARG A 832 -31.16 36.47 -33.83
N PHE A 833 -32.02 36.17 -32.86
CA PHE A 833 -33.41 35.73 -33.11
C PHE A 833 -34.50 36.69 -32.56
N GLY A 834 -34.14 37.84 -31.97
CA GLY A 834 -35.08 38.81 -31.42
C GLY A 834 -35.62 38.41 -30.03
N SER A 835 -36.04 39.41 -29.24
CA SER A 835 -36.41 39.24 -27.81
C SER A 835 -37.64 38.36 -27.57
N GLY A 836 -38.53 38.21 -28.56
CA GLY A 836 -39.80 37.46 -28.42
C GLY A 836 -39.63 35.95 -28.30
N TYR A 837 -38.83 35.31 -29.17
CA TYR A 837 -38.57 33.86 -29.13
C TYR A 837 -37.61 33.45 -28.00
N THR A 838 -36.87 34.44 -27.50
CA THR A 838 -35.86 34.32 -26.45
C THR A 838 -36.48 34.11 -25.07
N LEU A 839 -37.50 34.90 -24.72
CA LEU A 839 -38.21 34.75 -23.46
C LEU A 839 -38.94 33.40 -23.43
N THR A 840 -39.57 32.99 -24.54
CA THR A 840 -40.26 31.71 -24.67
C THR A 840 -39.29 30.51 -24.60
N GLY A 841 -38.06 30.63 -25.09
CA GLY A 841 -37.03 29.60 -24.99
C GLY A 841 -36.41 29.48 -23.59
N ILE A 842 -36.16 30.61 -22.91
CA ILE A 842 -35.65 30.63 -21.52
C ILE A 842 -36.75 30.18 -20.55
N VAL A 843 -37.98 30.67 -20.72
CA VAL A 843 -39.16 30.24 -19.95
C VAL A 843 -39.50 28.80 -20.27
N GLY A 844 -39.37 28.35 -21.52
CA GLY A 844 -39.58 26.96 -21.92
C GLY A 844 -38.54 26.01 -21.33
N PHE A 845 -37.26 26.38 -21.36
CA PHE A 845 -36.20 25.59 -20.72
C PHE A 845 -36.31 25.62 -19.19
N GLY A 846 -36.63 26.78 -18.61
CA GLY A 846 -36.91 26.94 -17.18
C GLY A 846 -38.12 26.11 -16.75
N ALA A 847 -39.20 26.09 -17.53
CA ALA A 847 -40.41 25.30 -17.28
C ALA A 847 -40.18 23.81 -17.50
N MET A 848 -39.33 23.42 -18.45
CA MET A 848 -38.98 22.01 -18.69
C MET A 848 -38.02 21.49 -17.60
N ALA A 849 -37.07 22.30 -17.15
CA ALA A 849 -36.22 22.01 -16.01
C ALA A 849 -37.02 21.95 -14.70
N THR A 850 -37.95 22.88 -14.51
CA THR A 850 -38.90 22.90 -13.37
C THR A 850 -39.85 21.70 -13.44
N GLY A 851 -40.35 21.35 -14.62
CA GLY A 851 -41.20 20.17 -14.85
C GLY A 851 -40.45 18.85 -14.60
N ALA A 852 -39.19 18.75 -14.99
CA ALA A 852 -38.33 17.62 -14.68
C ALA A 852 -38.01 17.54 -13.16
N LEU A 853 -37.83 18.69 -12.50
CA LEU A 853 -37.66 18.81 -11.04
C LEU A 853 -38.92 18.39 -10.27
N VAL A 854 -40.10 18.78 -10.75
CA VAL A 854 -41.40 18.43 -10.15
C VAL A 854 -41.71 16.95 -10.38
N ALA A 855 -41.46 16.41 -11.59
CA ALA A 855 -41.64 15.00 -11.91
C ALA A 855 -40.68 14.06 -11.16
N ALA A 856 -39.52 14.56 -10.73
CA ALA A 856 -38.51 13.81 -10.00
C ALA A 856 -38.67 13.81 -8.46
N GLY A 857 -39.69 14.48 -7.90
CA GLY A 857 -40.00 14.40 -6.45
C GLY A 857 -40.65 15.65 -5.85
N GLY A 858 -41.97 15.76 -5.93
CA GLY A 858 -42.77 16.91 -5.48
C GLY A 858 -42.62 17.31 -4.01
N ASP A 859 -42.28 16.40 -3.10
CA ASP A 859 -42.19 16.70 -1.66
C ASP A 859 -40.92 17.47 -1.25
N ARG A 860 -39.93 17.63 -2.15
CA ARG A 860 -38.61 18.19 -1.80
C ARG A 860 -38.26 19.52 -2.48
N LEU A 861 -39.16 20.06 -3.31
CA LEU A 861 -39.06 21.46 -3.72
C LEU A 861 -39.21 22.41 -2.52
N ALA A 862 -39.97 22.00 -1.49
CA ALA A 862 -40.06 22.71 -0.22
C ALA A 862 -38.75 22.68 0.60
N THR A 863 -37.92 21.64 0.49
CA THR A 863 -36.58 21.59 1.12
C THR A 863 -35.49 22.31 0.31
N PHE A 864 -35.75 22.64 -0.96
CA PHE A 864 -34.84 23.45 -1.77
C PHE A 864 -34.65 24.88 -1.21
N PHE A 865 -35.66 25.41 -0.53
CA PHE A 865 -35.69 26.75 0.08
C PHE A 865 -35.76 26.74 1.61
N ARG A 866 -35.71 25.58 2.28
CA ARG A 866 -35.64 25.51 3.75
C ARG A 866 -34.20 25.79 4.22
N PHE A 867 -33.97 27.03 4.63
CA PHE A 867 -32.86 27.37 5.51
C PHE A 867 -33.07 26.62 6.85
N GLY A 868 -32.35 25.50 7.04
CA GLY A 868 -32.50 24.65 8.23
C GLY A 868 -32.08 23.19 8.07
N ASP A 869 -31.89 22.70 6.84
CA ASP A 869 -31.39 21.33 6.61
C ASP A 869 -29.89 21.22 6.95
N GLY A 870 -29.47 20.08 7.53
CA GLY A 870 -28.13 19.85 8.08
C GLY A 870 -26.94 20.11 7.16
N THR A 871 -27.13 20.18 5.84
CA THR A 871 -26.07 20.51 4.86
C THR A 871 -25.76 22.02 4.73
N VAL A 872 -26.70 22.90 5.08
CA VAL A 872 -26.46 24.36 5.11
C VAL A 872 -25.86 24.78 6.44
N VAL A 873 -26.36 24.21 7.53
CA VAL A 873 -25.81 24.41 8.88
C VAL A 873 -24.38 23.87 8.98
N SER A 874 -24.07 22.71 8.37
CA SER A 874 -22.70 22.19 8.34
C SER A 874 -21.73 23.13 7.59
N ARG A 875 -22.11 23.67 6.43
CA ARG A 875 -21.25 24.60 5.65
C ARG A 875 -20.97 25.91 6.36
N LEU A 876 -21.97 26.51 7.00
CA LEU A 876 -21.78 27.75 7.77
C LEU A 876 -20.79 27.53 8.93
N SER A 877 -20.85 26.36 9.57
CA SER A 877 -19.91 26.01 10.65
C SER A 877 -18.48 25.77 10.13
N VAL A 878 -18.34 25.17 8.94
CA VAL A 878 -17.04 25.01 8.27
C VAL A 878 -16.46 26.37 7.87
N TRP A 879 -17.29 27.29 7.40
CA TRP A 879 -16.86 28.65 7.04
C TRP A 879 -16.45 29.46 8.25
N ASP A 880 -17.15 29.32 9.37
CA ASP A 880 -16.75 29.94 10.63
C ASP A 880 -15.41 29.37 11.14
N ALA A 881 -15.19 28.06 11.02
CA ALA A 881 -13.89 27.45 11.31
C ALA A 881 -12.79 27.99 10.37
N ALA A 882 -13.07 28.04 9.06
CA ALA A 882 -12.14 28.59 8.07
C ALA A 882 -11.82 30.07 8.31
N TRP A 883 -12.81 30.87 8.73
CA TRP A 883 -12.60 32.27 9.09
C TRP A 883 -11.68 32.42 10.30
N ARG A 884 -11.86 31.60 11.33
CA ARG A 884 -10.98 31.58 12.50
C ARG A 884 -9.57 31.14 12.14
N MET A 885 -9.42 30.12 11.30
CA MET A 885 -8.11 29.71 10.77
C MET A 885 -7.43 30.82 9.98
N VAL A 886 -8.20 31.57 9.17
CA VAL A 886 -7.68 32.74 8.45
C VAL A 886 -7.19 33.78 9.45
N GLY A 887 -7.92 34.04 10.53
CA GLY A 887 -7.45 34.94 11.60
C GLY A 887 -6.06 34.58 12.11
N ASP A 888 -5.82 33.30 12.35
CA ASP A 888 -4.55 32.80 12.89
C ASP A 888 -3.44 32.68 11.83
N ASN A 889 -3.79 32.55 10.54
CA ASN A 889 -2.85 32.25 9.44
C ASN A 889 -2.98 33.19 8.22
N TRP A 890 -3.41 34.43 8.40
CA TRP A 890 -3.89 35.28 7.29
C TRP A 890 -2.82 35.62 6.23
N VAL A 891 -1.54 35.74 6.60
CA VAL A 891 -0.48 36.20 5.67
C VAL A 891 -0.11 35.10 4.67
N PHE A 892 0.36 33.95 5.17
CA PHE A 892 0.90 32.85 4.36
C PHE A 892 -0.06 31.67 4.21
N GLY A 893 -1.16 31.65 4.96
CA GLY A 893 -2.08 30.52 4.98
C GLY A 893 -1.48 29.31 5.72
N LEU A 894 -2.15 28.17 5.56
CA LEU A 894 -1.74 26.85 6.05
C LEU A 894 -0.84 26.12 5.03
N GLY A 895 -0.80 26.60 3.78
CA GLY A 895 -0.21 25.91 2.64
C GLY A 895 -1.19 24.95 1.94
N PRO A 896 -0.94 24.59 0.67
CA PRO A 896 -1.84 23.73 -0.09
C PRO A 896 -2.06 22.36 0.59
N ASP A 897 -3.29 21.82 0.55
CA ASP A 897 -3.67 20.52 1.13
C ASP A 897 -3.42 20.35 2.64
N ASN A 898 -3.37 21.45 3.41
CA ASN A 898 -3.19 21.39 4.87
C ASN A 898 -4.51 21.63 5.65
N PHE A 899 -5.63 21.97 5.01
CA PHE A 899 -6.87 22.29 5.74
C PHE A 899 -7.35 21.16 6.68
N LEU A 900 -7.31 19.90 6.23
CA LEU A 900 -7.78 18.73 6.99
C LEU A 900 -7.08 18.59 8.35
N THR A 901 -5.76 18.83 8.39
CA THR A 901 -4.94 18.62 9.59
C THR A 901 -5.26 19.64 10.67
N HIS A 902 -5.70 20.85 10.28
CA HIS A 902 -6.08 21.92 11.19
C HIS A 902 -7.57 21.93 11.52
N TYR A 903 -8.45 21.45 10.64
CA TYR A 903 -9.91 21.57 10.78
C TYR A 903 -10.46 21.16 12.14
N ARG A 904 -9.97 20.05 12.69
CA ARG A 904 -10.45 19.53 13.98
C ARG A 904 -10.22 20.50 15.15
N ALA A 905 -9.18 21.32 15.11
CA ALA A 905 -8.89 22.30 16.17
C ALA A 905 -9.85 23.50 16.15
N TYR A 906 -10.44 23.80 15.00
CA TYR A 906 -11.35 24.95 14.80
C TYR A 906 -12.82 24.52 14.70
N MET A 907 -13.10 23.22 14.70
CA MET A 907 -14.45 22.68 14.60
C MET A 907 -15.29 23.06 15.83
N ARG A 908 -16.53 23.52 15.59
CA ARG A 908 -17.48 23.74 16.69
C ARG A 908 -18.09 22.42 17.17
N PRO A 909 -18.53 22.31 18.44
CA PRO A 909 -19.12 21.08 18.97
C PRO A 909 -20.27 20.54 18.11
N GLU A 910 -21.07 21.41 17.47
CA GLU A 910 -22.22 21.02 16.65
C GLU A 910 -21.81 20.39 15.30
N SER A 911 -20.55 20.55 14.88
CA SER A 911 -20.00 20.12 13.60
C SER A 911 -19.29 18.75 13.66
N TRP A 912 -19.35 18.07 14.81
CA TRP A 912 -18.65 16.79 15.06
C TRP A 912 -18.98 15.66 14.08
N ARG A 913 -20.12 15.75 13.38
CA ARG A 913 -20.59 14.74 12.42
C ARG A 913 -19.72 14.63 11.17
N GLU A 914 -18.94 15.66 10.84
CA GLU A 914 -18.05 15.69 9.68
C GLU A 914 -16.62 16.13 10.08
N PRO A 915 -15.89 15.38 10.94
CA PRO A 915 -14.63 15.83 11.52
C PRO A 915 -13.44 15.72 10.56
N ASN A 916 -13.65 15.14 9.37
CA ASN A 916 -12.62 14.82 8.38
C ASN A 916 -12.81 15.59 7.07
N ILE A 917 -13.36 16.81 7.15
CA ILE A 917 -13.50 17.68 5.98
C ILE A 917 -12.11 18.19 5.57
N SER A 918 -11.78 18.01 4.29
CA SER A 918 -10.47 18.36 3.75
C SER A 918 -10.38 19.75 3.13
N HIS A 919 -11.49 20.49 3.02
CA HIS A 919 -11.51 21.84 2.45
C HIS A 919 -12.73 22.67 2.93
N PRO A 920 -12.67 24.01 2.89
CA PRO A 920 -13.71 24.85 3.46
C PRO A 920 -15.02 24.93 2.65
N HIS A 921 -15.13 24.24 1.50
CA HIS A 921 -16.29 24.33 0.59
C HIS A 921 -16.60 25.78 0.15
N ASN A 922 -15.56 26.60 0.03
CA ASN A 922 -15.65 27.95 -0.49
C ASN A 922 -14.31 28.30 -1.12
N PHE A 923 -14.33 28.60 -2.42
CA PHE A 923 -13.16 28.91 -3.22
C PHE A 923 -12.31 30.06 -2.65
N VAL A 924 -12.92 31.07 -2.02
CA VAL A 924 -12.17 32.20 -1.44
C VAL A 924 -11.43 31.79 -0.18
N PHE A 925 -12.10 31.07 0.73
CA PHE A 925 -11.44 30.55 1.94
C PHE A 925 -10.36 29.54 1.59
N ASP A 926 -10.63 28.68 0.62
CA ASP A 926 -9.65 27.70 0.18
C ASP A 926 -8.42 28.38 -0.42
N ALA A 927 -8.62 29.38 -1.29
CA ALA A 927 -7.51 30.14 -1.86
C ALA A 927 -6.68 30.88 -0.79
N TRP A 928 -7.36 31.49 0.19
CA TRP A 928 -6.68 32.20 1.26
C TRP A 928 -5.88 31.24 2.16
N LEU A 929 -6.48 30.14 2.61
CA LEU A 929 -5.81 29.19 3.48
C LEU A 929 -4.73 28.41 2.73
N SER A 930 -4.93 28.05 1.47
CA SER A 930 -3.97 27.27 0.69
C SER A 930 -2.78 28.09 0.18
N THR A 931 -2.93 29.39 -0.07
CA THR A 931 -1.88 30.21 -0.71
C THR A 931 -1.55 31.52 0.00
N GLY A 932 -2.17 31.76 1.16
CA GLY A 932 -2.07 33.01 1.90
C GLY A 932 -2.77 34.18 1.21
N MET A 933 -2.73 35.35 1.85
CA MET A 933 -3.30 36.58 1.28
C MET A 933 -2.65 36.94 -0.06
N PHE A 934 -1.34 36.71 -0.19
CA PHE A 934 -0.62 37.05 -1.43
C PHE A 934 -1.08 36.19 -2.61
N GLY A 935 -1.30 34.89 -2.40
CA GLY A 935 -1.81 34.00 -3.44
C GLY A 935 -3.27 34.28 -3.79
N LEU A 936 -4.11 34.59 -2.79
CA LEU A 936 -5.48 35.06 -3.01
C LEU A 936 -5.52 36.31 -3.88
N ILE A 937 -4.70 37.33 -3.58
CA ILE A 937 -4.60 38.56 -4.38
C ILE A 937 -4.17 38.23 -5.82
N ALA A 938 -3.20 37.34 -6.01
CA ALA A 938 -2.76 36.91 -7.33
C ALA A 938 -3.92 36.31 -8.16
N LEU A 939 -4.71 35.44 -7.52
CA LEU A 939 -5.84 34.76 -8.16
C LEU A 939 -6.98 35.73 -8.49
N LEU A 940 -7.26 36.70 -7.61
CA LEU A 940 -8.21 37.79 -7.88
C LEU A 940 -7.76 38.67 -9.05
N LEU A 941 -6.46 39.00 -9.13
CA LEU A 941 -5.90 39.76 -10.26
C LEU A 941 -5.98 38.98 -11.58
N VAL A 942 -5.77 37.66 -11.55
CA VAL A 942 -6.00 36.77 -12.69
C VAL A 942 -7.46 36.83 -13.16
N LEU A 943 -8.42 36.80 -12.24
CA LEU A 943 -9.84 36.91 -12.56
C LEU A 943 -10.20 38.30 -13.14
N ILE A 944 -9.68 39.38 -12.56
CA ILE A 944 -9.87 40.75 -13.08
C ILE A 944 -9.32 40.85 -14.50
N LEU A 945 -8.11 40.33 -14.73
CA LEU A 945 -7.48 40.34 -16.06
C LEU A 945 -8.28 39.49 -17.06
N PHE A 946 -8.77 38.32 -16.63
CA PHE A 946 -9.64 37.46 -17.43
C PHE A 946 -10.88 38.23 -17.92
N TRP A 947 -11.61 38.89 -17.02
CA TRP A 947 -12.83 39.62 -17.38
C TRP A 947 -12.55 40.88 -18.21
N ASN A 948 -11.43 41.55 -17.96
CA ASN A 948 -10.98 42.67 -18.79
C ASN A 948 -10.69 42.21 -20.23
N ILE A 949 -10.00 41.09 -20.41
CA ILE A 949 -9.72 40.54 -21.75
C ILE A 949 -11.01 40.03 -22.40
N TRP A 950 -11.87 39.35 -21.64
CA TRP A 950 -13.19 38.92 -22.10
C TRP A 950 -14.03 40.06 -22.67
N LYS A 951 -14.05 41.22 -21.97
CA LYS A 951 -14.77 42.43 -22.41
C LYS A 951 -14.32 42.92 -23.78
N HIS A 952 -13.03 42.80 -24.09
CA HIS A 952 -12.45 43.20 -25.38
C HIS A 952 -12.60 42.10 -26.45
N ALA A 953 -12.60 40.82 -26.05
CA ALA A 953 -12.76 39.69 -26.95
C ALA A 953 -14.22 39.37 -27.33
N ARG A 954 -15.21 40.03 -26.72
CA ARG A 954 -16.64 39.69 -26.86
C ARG A 954 -17.23 39.95 -28.24
N TYR A 955 -16.58 40.80 -29.03
CA TYR A 955 -16.95 41.10 -30.41
C TYR A 955 -15.92 40.50 -31.36
N ARG A 956 -16.39 39.94 -32.47
CA ARG A 956 -15.53 39.58 -33.61
C ARG A 956 -15.14 40.83 -34.38
N ALA A 957 -14.13 40.70 -35.26
CA ALA A 957 -13.70 41.78 -36.14
C ALA A 957 -14.83 42.35 -37.03
N ASN A 958 -15.90 41.59 -37.30
CA ASN A 958 -17.08 42.04 -38.05
C ASN A 958 -18.15 42.73 -37.18
N GLY A 959 -17.89 42.97 -35.88
CA GLY A 959 -18.82 43.61 -34.95
C GLY A 959 -19.90 42.69 -34.35
N GLU A 960 -19.96 41.42 -34.75
CA GLU A 960 -20.88 40.45 -34.15
C GLU A 960 -20.38 39.95 -32.80
N LEU A 961 -21.30 39.57 -31.91
CA LEU A 961 -20.93 38.89 -30.66
C LEU A 961 -20.28 37.53 -30.96
N ASP A 962 -19.17 37.23 -30.28
CA ASP A 962 -18.48 35.95 -30.47
C ASP A 962 -19.02 34.86 -29.53
N PRO A 963 -19.71 33.81 -30.02
CA PRO A 963 -20.24 32.74 -29.18
C PRO A 963 -19.18 32.05 -28.33
N TYR A 964 -17.95 31.87 -28.83
CA TYR A 964 -16.88 31.22 -28.06
C TYR A 964 -16.49 32.04 -26.83
N THR A 965 -16.38 33.37 -26.96
CA THR A 965 -16.07 34.26 -25.83
C THR A 965 -17.17 34.20 -24.77
N PHE A 966 -18.45 34.24 -25.17
CA PHE A 966 -19.56 34.11 -24.24
C PHE A 966 -19.66 32.72 -23.59
N GLY A 967 -19.35 31.64 -24.33
CA GLY A 967 -19.27 30.29 -23.77
C GLY A 967 -18.17 30.14 -22.71
N VAL A 968 -16.96 30.65 -23.00
CA VAL A 968 -15.83 30.64 -22.05
C VAL A 968 -16.12 31.50 -20.81
N GLY A 969 -16.71 32.69 -21.00
CA GLY A 969 -17.16 33.54 -19.90
C GLY A 969 -18.25 32.88 -19.05
N GLY A 970 -19.22 32.23 -19.69
CA GLY A 970 -20.27 31.46 -19.01
C GLY A 970 -19.71 30.29 -18.20
N ALA A 971 -18.72 29.57 -18.73
CA ALA A 971 -18.04 28.48 -18.02
C ALA A 971 -17.29 28.97 -16.78
N MET A 972 -16.54 30.07 -16.91
CA MET A 972 -15.82 30.69 -15.78
C MET A 972 -16.80 31.16 -14.71
N LEU A 973 -17.89 31.82 -15.11
CA LEU A 973 -18.90 32.30 -14.16
C LEU A 973 -19.62 31.14 -13.46
N ALA A 974 -19.96 30.07 -14.18
CA ALA A 974 -20.53 28.86 -13.58
C ALA A 974 -19.62 28.29 -12.49
N SER A 975 -18.32 28.17 -12.77
CA SER A 975 -17.35 27.66 -11.80
C SER A 975 -17.18 28.54 -10.56
N LEU A 976 -17.26 29.86 -10.71
CA LEU A 976 -17.13 30.80 -9.60
C LEU A 976 -18.39 30.78 -8.73
N VAL A 977 -19.57 30.75 -9.34
CA VAL A 977 -20.85 30.68 -8.62
C VAL A 977 -20.97 29.39 -7.82
N HIS A 978 -20.65 28.24 -8.41
CA HIS A 978 -20.62 26.98 -7.67
C HIS A 978 -19.49 26.98 -6.62
N GLY A 979 -18.34 27.60 -6.93
CA GLY A 979 -17.22 27.77 -6.02
C GLY A 979 -17.51 28.56 -4.74
N LEU A 980 -18.57 29.35 -4.70
CA LEU A 980 -19.00 30.02 -3.46
C LEU A 980 -19.55 29.04 -2.43
N VAL A 981 -19.92 27.83 -2.84
CA VAL A 981 -20.55 26.80 -1.99
C VAL A 981 -19.92 25.42 -2.12
N ASP A 982 -18.81 25.31 -2.88
CA ASP A 982 -18.03 24.09 -2.99
C ASP A 982 -16.59 24.36 -3.47
N HIS A 983 -15.80 23.29 -3.56
CA HIS A 983 -14.39 23.34 -3.92
C HIS A 983 -14.14 23.37 -5.44
N SER A 984 -14.04 24.57 -6.02
CA SER A 984 -14.04 24.77 -7.48
C SER A 984 -12.66 24.96 -8.15
N TYR A 985 -11.56 24.94 -7.39
CA TYR A 985 -10.22 25.17 -7.95
C TYR A 985 -9.12 24.24 -7.46
N PHE A 986 -8.95 24.00 -6.14
CA PHE A 986 -7.79 23.25 -5.61
C PHE A 986 -7.88 21.72 -5.79
N LEU A 987 -8.49 21.27 -6.89
CA LEU A 987 -8.34 19.92 -7.43
C LEU A 987 -7.56 20.01 -8.75
N PRO A 988 -6.62 19.08 -9.03
CA PRO A 988 -5.77 19.15 -10.22
C PRO A 988 -6.55 19.34 -11.53
N GLU A 989 -7.66 18.62 -11.69
CA GLU A 989 -8.52 18.70 -12.88
C GLU A 989 -9.26 20.04 -12.99
N LEU A 990 -9.71 20.61 -11.87
CA LEU A 990 -10.44 21.86 -11.86
C LEU A 990 -9.51 23.06 -12.07
N ALA A 991 -8.31 23.03 -11.48
CA ALA A 991 -7.26 24.00 -11.75
C ALA A 991 -6.82 23.96 -13.22
N ALA A 992 -6.59 22.76 -13.77
CA ALA A 992 -6.27 22.62 -15.20
C ALA A 992 -7.39 23.17 -16.09
N MET A 993 -8.66 22.86 -15.79
CA MET A 993 -9.80 23.44 -16.52
C MET A 993 -9.85 24.96 -16.41
N PHE A 994 -9.64 25.53 -15.23
CA PHE A 994 -9.60 26.97 -15.01
C PHE A 994 -8.55 27.64 -15.91
N TRP A 995 -7.32 27.13 -15.92
CA TRP A 995 -6.23 27.66 -16.72
C TRP A 995 -6.44 27.46 -18.23
N VAL A 996 -7.16 26.41 -18.65
CA VAL A 996 -7.62 26.25 -20.05
C VAL A 996 -8.62 27.33 -20.44
N LEU A 997 -9.57 27.71 -19.56
CA LEU A 997 -10.50 28.81 -19.82
C LEU A 997 -9.76 30.16 -19.94
N VAL A 998 -8.76 30.39 -19.09
CA VAL A 998 -7.90 31.56 -19.16
C VAL A 998 -7.11 31.58 -20.48
N ALA A 999 -6.53 30.45 -20.90
CA ALA A 999 -5.87 30.34 -22.21
C ALA A 999 -6.83 30.64 -23.36
N ALA A 1000 -8.06 30.11 -23.31
CA ALA A 1000 -9.05 30.29 -24.36
C ALA A 1000 -9.46 31.76 -24.54
N VAL A 1001 -9.66 32.52 -23.44
CA VAL A 1001 -10.03 33.96 -23.56
C VAL A 1001 -8.88 34.79 -24.13
N VAL A 1002 -7.62 34.48 -23.77
CA VAL A 1002 -6.43 35.13 -24.31
C VAL A 1002 -6.30 34.87 -25.81
N LEU A 1003 -6.48 33.62 -26.25
CA LEU A 1003 -6.44 33.25 -27.66
C LEU A 1003 -7.56 33.91 -28.46
N LEU A 1004 -8.77 34.00 -27.90
CA LEU A 1004 -9.91 34.68 -28.52
C LEU A 1004 -9.64 36.18 -28.69
N HIS A 1005 -9.09 36.85 -27.68
CA HIS A 1005 -8.74 38.26 -27.77
C HIS A 1005 -7.75 38.54 -28.91
N ARG A 1006 -6.67 37.76 -29.00
CA ARG A 1006 -5.67 37.88 -30.09
C ARG A 1006 -6.27 37.72 -31.48
N ASN A 1007 -7.31 36.88 -31.63
CA ASN A 1007 -7.96 36.61 -32.92
C ASN A 1007 -9.10 37.59 -33.24
N ASN A 1008 -9.71 38.21 -32.23
CA ASN A 1008 -10.86 39.09 -32.40
C ASN A 1008 -10.48 40.57 -32.45
N ASP A 1009 -9.34 40.97 -31.87
CA ASP A 1009 -8.85 42.35 -31.93
C ASP A 1009 -8.15 42.64 -33.27
N PRO A 1010 -8.66 43.57 -34.10
CA PRO A 1010 -8.03 43.93 -35.37
C PRO A 1010 -6.61 44.48 -35.21
N LYS A 1011 -6.27 45.12 -34.08
CA LYS A 1011 -4.92 45.65 -33.79
C LYS A 1011 -3.90 44.54 -33.48
N CYS A 1012 -4.36 43.35 -33.11
CA CYS A 1012 -3.53 42.18 -32.86
C CYS A 1012 -3.54 41.16 -34.02
N SER A 1013 -4.31 41.41 -35.08
CA SER A 1013 -4.49 40.47 -36.18
C SER A 1013 -3.22 40.35 -37.05
N PRO A 1014 -2.77 39.12 -37.42
CA PRO A 1014 -1.51 38.91 -38.15
C PRO A 1014 -1.46 39.54 -39.55
N GLN A 1015 -2.60 39.98 -40.10
CA GLN A 1015 -2.68 40.56 -41.44
C GLN A 1015 -2.26 42.04 -41.52
N SER A 1016 -2.04 42.71 -40.37
CA SER A 1016 -1.65 44.13 -40.32
C SER A 1016 -0.14 44.37 -40.20
N ALA A 1017 0.69 43.34 -40.00
CA ALA A 1017 2.13 43.49 -39.74
C ALA A 1017 2.97 43.37 -41.03
N GLY A 1018 2.74 44.29 -41.98
CA GLY A 1018 3.76 44.68 -42.96
C GLY A 1018 4.59 45.81 -42.37
N GLY A 1019 5.60 45.48 -41.56
CA GLY A 1019 6.49 46.48 -40.97
C GLY A 1019 7.07 46.03 -39.64
N THR A 1020 8.39 46.05 -39.55
CA THR A 1020 9.19 45.82 -38.34
C THR A 1020 8.71 46.72 -37.20
N GLY A 1021 7.93 46.16 -36.27
CA GLY A 1021 7.45 46.89 -35.11
C GLY A 1021 6.94 45.93 -34.04
N SER A 1022 7.63 45.93 -32.91
CA SER A 1022 7.24 45.28 -31.66
C SER A 1022 5.76 45.56 -31.33
N ALA A 1023 4.88 44.58 -31.57
CA ALA A 1023 3.50 44.66 -31.14
C ALA A 1023 3.46 44.61 -29.60
N ALA A 1024 3.04 45.74 -29.02
CA ALA A 1024 2.90 45.92 -27.58
C ALA A 1024 2.05 44.81 -26.97
N ILE A 1025 2.67 44.17 -25.99
CA ILE A 1025 2.25 43.02 -25.21
C ILE A 1025 1.05 43.41 -24.33
N VAL A 1026 -0.08 42.71 -24.48
CA VAL A 1026 -1.21 42.76 -23.53
C VAL A 1026 -1.03 41.72 -22.44
#